data_AF-A0A1C5I6S0-F1
#
_entry.id   AF-A0A1C5I6S0-F1
#
_cell.length_a   1.000
_cell.length_b   1.000
_cell.length_c   1.000
_cell.angle_alpha   90.00
_cell.angle_beta   90.00
_cell.angle_gamma   90.00
#
_symmetry.space_group_name_H-M   'P 1'
#
loop_
_entity.id
_entity.type
_entity.pdbx_description
1 polymer ?
#
loop_
_entity_poly.entity_id
_entity_poly.type
_entity_poly.pdbx_seq_one_letter_code
_entity_poly.pdbx_strand_id
1 'polypeptide(L)'
;MLLIATLPGTAAGQEPGPDPRIDLGAGWLDAQSASSNLELLAHHDKPAGFVNPANPGDFGFAGSDLAFGGTHAFMGNFNGFNIYDISQPANPTLVTSVVCPGGQGDLSVHGTLLFMSVEESRGRVDCGTNPAAGTRFQGVRVFDISDVANPVQVAAVQTCRGSHTHTLVTDPDDSANVYVYVSGTAGVRPASTMAGCNNVPASGEDPARWRIDVIKVPVAHPEQAAIVSGPRLFADPDTGAVDGLQNTPPAPRHPSGGSWSPSPVTDACHDITAYPELGLAAGACEGNGILIDISDPANPVRIDEVADPNFAYWHSATLSNDGKKVIFTDEWGGGTGARCRTTDQPQWGANAIFDIVDGKMRFASYYKLPVPQTLQENCVAHNGSLIPVPGRDILAQAWYQGGISLLDFTDSANPREIGYFDRGPISPTALMLGGFWSAYWYNGQVYGSEIARGFDVFGLRPSEHLTEAEIAAAREVQLPQFNAQLQTRISWAPSFAVARAHFDQLLRTCTTTVANRHNGPLTVTGVTCLTGATVSGPVTVRPGATLLAIDSSIAGPVSASNAAAVHLYHSTVRGPVSVTGTTGSAAIVDTEIHGPAMLTGGTATVAPIIADSTVRGPLACTGNAPAPINLGAANTVHGPATGQCAGLD
;
A
#
# COMPACT_ATOMS: atom_id res chain seq x y z
N MET A 1 -49.15 -6.68 4.51
CA MET A 1 -48.08 -6.71 3.49
C MET A 1 -47.92 -5.30 2.96
N LEU A 2 -46.92 -4.57 3.47
CA LEU A 2 -46.57 -3.23 3.02
C LEU A 2 -45.08 -3.30 2.65
N LEU A 3 -44.78 -3.15 1.36
CA LEU A 3 -43.42 -3.04 0.83
C LEU A 3 -42.84 -1.69 1.27
N ILE A 4 -41.72 -1.71 2.00
CA ILE A 4 -40.87 -0.54 2.22
C ILE A 4 -39.70 -0.67 1.25
N ALA A 5 -39.67 0.20 0.24
CA ALA A 5 -38.54 0.37 -0.65
C ALA A 5 -37.45 1.16 0.08
N THR A 6 -36.28 0.56 0.26
CA THR A 6 -35.06 1.23 0.70
C THR A 6 -34.41 1.92 -0.49
N LEU A 7 -34.36 3.25 -0.48
CA LEU A 7 -33.55 4.06 -1.40
C LEU A 7 -32.06 3.88 -1.03
N PRO A 8 -31.14 3.76 -1.99
CA PRO A 8 -29.71 3.81 -1.71
C PRO A 8 -29.33 5.24 -1.31
N GLY A 9 -28.57 5.35 -0.21
CA GLY A 9 -28.05 6.60 0.31
C GLY A 9 -27.14 7.28 -0.70
N THR A 10 -27.43 8.55 -0.99
CA THR A 10 -26.56 9.45 -1.75
C THR A 10 -25.28 9.70 -0.96
N ALA A 11 -24.13 9.29 -1.51
CA ALA A 11 -22.83 9.76 -1.07
C ALA A 11 -22.79 11.30 -1.14
N ALA A 12 -22.48 11.93 -0.01
CA ALA A 12 -22.33 13.38 0.07
C ALA A 12 -20.84 13.74 -0.08
N GLY A 13 -20.54 14.59 -1.07
CA GLY A 13 -19.26 15.29 -1.18
C GLY A 13 -18.49 15.05 -2.48
N GLN A 14 -19.07 15.39 -3.64
CA GLN A 14 -18.32 15.55 -4.89
C GLN A 14 -18.76 16.87 -5.53
N GLU A 15 -17.80 17.72 -5.89
CA GLU A 15 -18.00 19.03 -6.54
C GLU A 15 -18.95 18.94 -7.75
N PRO A 16 -19.75 19.97 -8.08
CA PRO A 16 -20.82 19.88 -9.08
C PRO A 16 -20.36 19.88 -10.55
N GLY A 17 -19.06 19.69 -10.81
CA GLY A 17 -18.47 19.63 -12.15
C GLY A 17 -18.25 18.18 -12.63
N PRO A 18 -18.10 17.95 -13.95
CA PRO A 18 -17.59 16.66 -14.45
C PRO A 18 -16.17 16.42 -13.90
N ASP A 19 -15.84 15.18 -13.56
CA ASP A 19 -14.50 14.78 -13.10
C ASP A 19 -13.44 15.28 -14.10
N PRO A 20 -12.41 16.05 -13.67
CA PRO A 20 -11.48 16.71 -14.58
C PRO A 20 -10.54 15.74 -15.32
N ARG A 21 -10.58 14.44 -15.00
CA ARG A 21 -9.91 13.39 -15.75
C ARG A 21 -10.67 12.99 -17.03
N ILE A 22 -11.95 13.34 -17.14
CA ILE A 22 -12.75 13.05 -18.34
C ILE A 22 -12.28 13.93 -19.50
N ASP A 23 -12.11 13.32 -20.68
CA ASP A 23 -11.71 13.97 -21.93
C ASP A 23 -10.32 14.64 -21.91
N LEU A 24 -9.40 14.15 -21.06
CA LEU A 24 -8.01 14.59 -21.10
C LEU A 24 -7.40 14.39 -22.50
N GLY A 25 -6.83 15.46 -23.05
CA GLY A 25 -6.17 15.43 -24.35
C GLY A 25 -5.04 14.41 -24.41
N ALA A 26 -5.07 13.56 -25.45
CA ALA A 26 -4.07 12.52 -25.67
C ALA A 26 -2.69 13.08 -26.05
N GLY A 27 -1.65 12.30 -25.77
CA GLY A 27 -0.25 12.60 -26.10
C GLY A 27 0.70 11.59 -25.48
N TRP A 28 1.82 11.31 -26.15
CA TRP A 28 2.81 10.40 -25.57
C TRP A 28 3.53 11.09 -24.40
N LEU A 29 4.24 12.19 -24.62
CA LEU A 29 4.95 12.92 -23.56
C LEU A 29 4.25 14.24 -23.17
N ASP A 30 3.27 14.67 -23.96
CA ASP A 30 2.56 15.95 -23.87
C ASP A 30 1.05 15.80 -23.64
N ALA A 31 0.60 14.63 -23.18
CA ALA A 31 -0.79 14.43 -22.77
C ALA A 31 -1.21 15.46 -21.70
N GLN A 32 -2.46 15.88 -21.77
CA GLN A 32 -3.07 16.62 -20.67
C GLN A 32 -3.13 15.74 -19.43
N SER A 33 -3.03 16.37 -18.27
CA SER A 33 -3.11 15.68 -16.99
C SER A 33 -4.06 16.38 -16.04
N ALA A 34 -4.61 15.61 -15.10
CA ALA A 34 -5.38 16.11 -13.98
C ALA A 34 -4.84 15.50 -12.68
N SER A 35 -4.90 16.27 -11.59
CA SER A 35 -4.47 15.80 -10.28
C SER A 35 -5.34 16.37 -9.18
N SER A 36 -5.51 15.57 -8.12
CA SER A 36 -6.12 15.98 -6.86
C SER A 36 -5.31 15.39 -5.72
N ASN A 37 -4.92 16.23 -4.76
CA ASN A 37 -4.16 15.84 -3.55
C ASN A 37 -2.79 15.16 -3.81
N LEU A 38 -2.37 15.11 -5.07
CA LEU A 38 -1.04 14.73 -5.54
C LEU A 38 -0.45 15.86 -6.37
N GLU A 39 0.86 16.00 -6.32
CA GLU A 39 1.64 16.95 -7.11
C GLU A 39 2.71 16.21 -7.88
N LEU A 40 2.72 16.32 -9.21
CA LEU A 40 3.85 15.84 -10.01
C LEU A 40 5.06 16.73 -9.74
N LEU A 41 6.06 16.19 -9.04
CA LEU A 41 7.31 16.89 -8.70
C LEU A 41 8.34 16.78 -9.81
N ALA A 42 8.43 15.61 -10.44
CA ALA A 42 9.37 15.34 -11.52
C ALA A 42 8.84 14.26 -12.46
N HIS A 43 9.22 14.38 -13.74
CA HIS A 43 9.05 13.36 -14.77
C HIS A 43 10.39 13.12 -15.45
N HIS A 44 10.75 11.86 -15.68
CA HIS A 44 11.86 11.44 -16.50
C HIS A 44 11.40 10.48 -17.58
N ASP A 45 11.61 10.87 -18.84
CA ASP A 45 11.40 9.99 -19.98
C ASP A 45 12.23 8.70 -19.82
N LYS A 46 11.75 7.61 -20.42
CA LYS A 46 12.54 6.38 -20.53
C LYS A 46 13.89 6.67 -21.21
N PRO A 47 15.01 6.17 -20.66
CA PRO A 47 16.32 6.43 -21.24
C PRO A 47 16.49 5.79 -22.62
N ALA A 48 17.46 6.29 -23.38
CA ALA A 48 17.78 5.76 -24.70
C ALA A 48 18.11 4.26 -24.62
N GLY A 49 17.56 3.45 -25.54
CA GLY A 49 17.70 2.00 -25.53
C GLY A 49 16.70 1.25 -24.64
N PHE A 50 15.86 1.97 -23.89
CA PHE A 50 14.75 1.42 -23.08
C PHE A 50 13.38 1.85 -23.61
N VAL A 51 13.32 2.28 -24.85
CA VAL A 51 12.11 2.73 -25.52
C VAL A 51 12.24 2.49 -27.02
N ASN A 52 11.12 2.18 -27.67
CA ASN A 52 10.98 2.25 -29.11
C ASN A 52 10.28 3.57 -29.48
N PRO A 53 11.00 4.60 -29.97
CA PRO A 53 10.40 5.91 -30.24
C PRO A 53 9.34 5.90 -31.36
N ALA A 54 9.32 4.86 -32.19
CA ALA A 54 8.30 4.69 -33.23
C ALA A 54 7.02 4.01 -32.72
N ASN A 55 7.09 3.35 -31.56
CA ASN A 55 5.96 2.70 -30.92
C ASN A 55 6.15 2.73 -29.39
N PRO A 56 5.67 3.77 -28.69
CA PRO A 56 5.89 3.91 -27.25
C PRO A 56 5.26 2.79 -26.41
N GLY A 57 4.22 2.12 -26.93
CA GLY A 57 3.58 0.96 -26.33
C GLY A 57 4.21 -0.40 -26.70
N ASP A 58 5.46 -0.42 -27.18
CA ASP A 58 6.19 -1.66 -27.47
C ASP A 58 6.51 -2.44 -26.19
N PHE A 59 5.89 -3.61 -26.05
CA PHE A 59 6.10 -4.54 -24.93
C PHE A 59 7.56 -4.89 -24.69
N GLY A 60 8.40 -4.94 -25.73
CA GLY A 60 9.81 -5.26 -25.58
C GLY A 60 10.59 -4.28 -24.68
N PHE A 61 10.00 -3.09 -24.46
CA PHE A 61 10.54 -1.97 -23.71
C PHE A 61 9.54 -1.42 -22.66
N ALA A 62 8.56 -2.21 -22.25
CA ALA A 62 7.64 -1.82 -21.19
C ALA A 62 8.41 -1.54 -19.88
N GLY A 63 8.15 -0.38 -19.26
CA GLY A 63 8.55 -0.12 -17.87
C GLY A 63 7.77 -1.04 -16.93
N SER A 64 8.44 -1.57 -15.91
CA SER A 64 7.89 -2.53 -14.97
C SER A 64 8.22 -2.15 -13.52
N ASP A 65 8.20 -3.08 -12.59
CA ASP A 65 8.07 -2.75 -11.17
C ASP A 65 9.28 -2.01 -10.55
N LEU A 66 9.05 -1.39 -9.38
CA LEU A 66 10.00 -0.56 -8.64
C LEU A 66 10.48 -1.25 -7.35
N ALA A 67 11.75 -1.02 -7.02
CA ALA A 67 12.31 -1.29 -5.69
C ALA A 67 13.16 -0.11 -5.21
N PHE A 68 13.42 -0.02 -3.90
CA PHE A 68 14.16 1.10 -3.32
C PHE A 68 15.22 0.65 -2.32
N GLY A 69 16.34 1.38 -2.31
CA GLY A 69 17.43 1.19 -1.35
C GLY A 69 18.16 2.51 -1.10
N GLY A 70 18.18 2.97 0.15
CA GLY A 70 18.76 4.25 0.53
C GLY A 70 18.13 5.40 -0.24
N THR A 71 18.95 6.12 -1.01
CA THR A 71 18.54 7.24 -1.87
C THR A 71 18.35 6.84 -3.34
N HIS A 72 18.17 5.55 -3.65
CA HIS A 72 18.01 5.09 -5.02
C HIS A 72 16.66 4.40 -5.25
N ALA A 73 16.08 4.66 -6.43
CA ALA A 73 15.00 3.89 -7.00
C ALA A 73 15.55 3.01 -8.13
N PHE A 74 15.18 1.74 -8.12
CA PHE A 74 15.50 0.75 -9.14
C PHE A 74 14.22 0.49 -9.93
N MET A 75 14.22 0.82 -11.22
CA MET A 75 13.06 0.69 -12.09
C MET A 75 13.29 -0.38 -13.13
N GLY A 76 12.43 -1.39 -13.09
CA GLY A 76 12.41 -2.49 -14.03
C GLY A 76 12.02 -2.06 -15.43
N ASN A 77 12.47 -2.82 -16.41
CA ASN A 77 12.02 -2.74 -17.79
C ASN A 77 12.16 -4.11 -18.45
N PHE A 78 11.33 -4.40 -19.44
CA PHE A 78 11.42 -5.68 -20.17
C PHE A 78 12.79 -5.86 -20.86
N ASN A 79 13.51 -4.77 -21.12
CA ASN A 79 14.84 -4.75 -21.70
C ASN A 79 16.01 -4.67 -20.68
N GLY A 80 15.75 -4.63 -19.37
CA GLY A 80 16.78 -4.46 -18.35
C GLY A 80 16.29 -3.70 -17.12
N PHE A 81 17.09 -2.79 -16.59
CA PHE A 81 16.64 -1.88 -15.53
C PHE A 81 17.40 -0.55 -15.54
N ASN A 82 16.84 0.44 -14.85
CA ASN A 82 17.41 1.76 -14.67
C ASN A 82 17.52 2.07 -13.18
N ILE A 83 18.58 2.79 -12.80
CA ILE A 83 18.80 3.22 -11.41
C ILE A 83 18.76 4.75 -11.39
N TYR A 84 17.92 5.31 -10.52
CA TYR A 84 17.78 6.74 -10.31
C TYR A 84 18.23 7.12 -8.90
N ASP A 85 19.03 8.17 -8.76
CA ASP A 85 19.23 8.87 -7.50
C ASP A 85 18.01 9.75 -7.23
N ILE A 86 17.34 9.51 -6.11
CA ILE A 86 16.13 10.17 -5.65
C ILE A 86 16.37 11.01 -4.38
N SER A 87 17.64 11.30 -4.04
CA SER A 87 18.01 12.18 -2.93
C SER A 87 17.40 13.59 -3.05
N GLN A 88 17.10 14.03 -4.27
CA GLN A 88 16.30 15.22 -4.56
C GLN A 88 15.04 14.81 -5.33
N PRO A 89 13.90 14.57 -4.65
CA PRO A 89 12.72 14.03 -5.31
C PRO A 89 12.11 14.90 -6.42
N ALA A 90 12.33 16.22 -6.38
CA ALA A 90 11.90 17.14 -7.43
C ALA A 90 12.85 17.21 -8.63
N ASN A 91 13.99 16.52 -8.57
CA ASN A 91 14.98 16.45 -9.65
C ASN A 91 15.79 15.15 -9.52
N PRO A 92 15.15 13.97 -9.65
CA PRO A 92 15.88 12.72 -9.61
C PRO A 92 16.84 12.64 -10.81
N THR A 93 17.89 11.84 -10.70
CA THR A 93 18.89 11.75 -11.77
C THR A 93 19.17 10.31 -12.13
N LEU A 94 19.25 10.01 -13.42
CA LEU A 94 19.62 8.68 -13.89
C LEU A 94 21.10 8.43 -13.56
N VAL A 95 21.36 7.36 -12.80
CA VAL A 95 22.71 6.91 -12.43
C VAL A 95 23.27 5.99 -13.50
N THR A 96 22.52 4.92 -13.83
CA THR A 96 22.94 3.94 -14.83
C THR A 96 21.75 3.20 -15.42
N SER A 97 21.95 2.67 -16.63
CA SER A 97 20.99 1.85 -17.36
C SER A 97 21.64 0.54 -17.74
N VAL A 98 21.11 -0.58 -17.26
CA VAL A 98 21.67 -1.92 -17.46
C VAL A 98 20.81 -2.67 -18.47
N VAL A 99 21.31 -2.82 -19.70
CA VAL A 99 20.63 -3.61 -20.74
C VAL A 99 20.82 -5.09 -20.44
N CYS A 100 19.74 -5.75 -20.05
CA CYS A 100 19.74 -7.18 -19.78
C CYS A 100 18.36 -7.77 -20.12
N PRO A 101 18.09 -8.00 -21.42
CA PRO A 101 16.76 -8.38 -21.89
C PRO A 101 16.24 -9.66 -21.24
N GLY A 102 14.92 -9.72 -21.05
CA GLY A 102 14.29 -10.86 -20.41
C GLY A 102 12.77 -10.80 -20.26
N GLY A 103 12.13 -9.65 -20.52
CA GLY A 103 10.71 -9.46 -20.23
C GLY A 103 10.42 -9.38 -18.73
N GLN A 104 9.26 -8.85 -18.37
CA GLN A 104 8.86 -8.57 -16.99
C GLN A 104 9.82 -7.61 -16.30
N GLY A 105 10.94 -8.09 -15.76
CA GLY A 105 11.99 -7.25 -15.21
C GLY A 105 11.64 -6.61 -13.87
N ASP A 106 10.65 -7.16 -13.16
CA ASP A 106 10.30 -6.74 -11.80
C ASP A 106 11.49 -6.89 -10.86
N LEU A 107 11.65 -5.93 -9.97
CA LEU A 107 12.83 -5.77 -9.14
C LEU A 107 12.51 -5.91 -7.65
N SER A 108 13.47 -6.41 -6.89
CA SER A 108 13.50 -6.29 -5.44
C SER A 108 14.92 -6.09 -4.93
N VAL A 109 15.08 -5.39 -3.81
CA VAL A 109 16.37 -5.10 -3.17
C VAL A 109 16.44 -5.76 -1.79
N HIS A 110 17.59 -6.36 -1.47
CA HIS A 110 17.94 -6.80 -0.13
C HIS A 110 19.41 -6.47 0.15
N GLY A 111 19.65 -5.45 0.97
CA GLY A 111 21.01 -4.97 1.24
C GLY A 111 21.70 -4.48 -0.03
N THR A 112 22.78 -5.14 -0.43
CA THR A 112 23.52 -4.85 -1.67
C THR A 112 23.15 -5.78 -2.84
N LEU A 113 22.07 -6.54 -2.72
CA LEU A 113 21.59 -7.44 -3.78
C LEU A 113 20.34 -6.88 -4.44
N LEU A 114 20.31 -6.91 -5.77
CA LEU A 114 19.16 -6.62 -6.61
C LEU A 114 18.71 -7.89 -7.32
N PHE A 115 17.43 -8.22 -7.19
CA PHE A 115 16.79 -9.38 -7.80
C PHE A 115 15.97 -8.91 -8.99
N MET A 116 16.00 -9.67 -10.08
CA MET A 116 15.26 -9.33 -11.31
C MET A 116 14.55 -10.56 -11.88
N SER A 117 13.24 -10.43 -12.10
CA SER A 117 12.42 -11.42 -12.81
C SER A 117 12.77 -11.51 -14.29
N VAL A 118 12.80 -12.73 -14.83
CA VAL A 118 12.97 -12.99 -16.27
C VAL A 118 12.00 -14.05 -16.73
N GLU A 119 11.07 -13.65 -17.60
CA GLU A 119 10.00 -14.51 -18.10
C GLU A 119 10.23 -14.96 -19.55
N GLU A 120 10.64 -14.05 -20.43
CA GLU A 120 10.65 -14.28 -21.87
C GLU A 120 11.85 -15.12 -22.32
N SER A 121 11.63 -15.94 -23.36
CA SER A 121 12.66 -16.78 -23.94
C SER A 121 13.82 -16.03 -24.61
N ARG A 122 13.72 -14.70 -24.81
CA ARG A 122 14.88 -13.91 -25.31
C ARG A 122 15.93 -13.69 -24.24
N GLY A 123 15.59 -13.92 -22.96
CA GLY A 123 16.51 -13.82 -21.85
C GLY A 123 17.75 -14.69 -22.04
N ARG A 124 18.89 -14.16 -21.62
CA ARG A 124 20.18 -14.85 -21.65
C ARG A 124 20.91 -14.73 -20.33
N VAL A 125 21.72 -15.75 -20.03
CA VAL A 125 22.54 -15.80 -18.80
C VAL A 125 23.54 -14.65 -18.76
N ASP A 126 24.06 -14.22 -19.90
CA ASP A 126 25.08 -13.18 -20.03
C ASP A 126 24.52 -11.81 -20.46
N CYS A 127 23.21 -11.59 -20.32
CA CYS A 127 22.53 -10.33 -20.71
C CYS A 127 22.68 -9.92 -22.19
N GLY A 128 23.22 -10.78 -23.07
CA GLY A 128 23.51 -10.38 -24.45
C GLY A 128 22.25 -10.13 -25.30
N THR A 129 22.34 -9.17 -26.24
CA THR A 129 21.21 -8.76 -27.10
C THR A 129 21.17 -9.47 -28.46
N ASN A 130 22.24 -10.17 -28.87
CA ASN A 130 22.25 -10.93 -30.12
C ASN A 130 21.38 -12.20 -29.96
N PRO A 131 20.28 -12.34 -30.71
CA PRO A 131 19.37 -13.48 -30.58
C PRO A 131 19.99 -14.80 -31.04
N ALA A 132 21.05 -14.77 -31.86
CA ALA A 132 21.70 -15.97 -32.40
C ALA A 132 22.84 -16.52 -31.52
N ALA A 133 23.10 -15.92 -30.35
CA ALA A 133 24.22 -16.27 -29.48
C ALA A 133 23.77 -16.50 -28.02
N GLY A 134 24.64 -17.17 -27.25
CA GLY A 134 24.55 -17.34 -25.80
C GLY A 134 23.52 -18.36 -25.31
N THR A 135 23.50 -18.55 -23.99
CA THR A 135 22.64 -19.51 -23.29
C THR A 135 21.35 -18.83 -22.85
N ARG A 136 20.21 -19.46 -23.17
CA ARG A 136 18.87 -18.99 -22.80
C ARG A 136 18.66 -19.01 -21.29
N PHE A 137 17.92 -18.04 -20.78
CA PHE A 137 17.65 -17.86 -19.37
C PHE A 137 16.22 -17.40 -19.12
N GLN A 138 15.54 -18.05 -18.19
CA GLN A 138 14.25 -17.68 -17.61
C GLN A 138 14.30 -18.10 -16.14
N GLY A 139 13.90 -17.21 -15.21
CA GLY A 139 14.06 -17.38 -13.77
C GLY A 139 14.42 -16.07 -13.08
N VAL A 140 15.23 -16.12 -12.02
CA VAL A 140 15.62 -14.93 -11.23
C VAL A 140 17.12 -14.65 -11.37
N ARG A 141 17.46 -13.41 -11.73
CA ARG A 141 18.84 -12.91 -11.71
C ARG A 141 19.12 -12.23 -10.38
N VAL A 142 20.36 -12.32 -9.92
CA VAL A 142 20.85 -11.58 -8.74
C VAL A 142 22.05 -10.74 -9.16
N PHE A 143 21.99 -9.45 -8.88
CA PHE A 143 23.06 -8.49 -9.11
C PHE A 143 23.59 -7.98 -7.77
N ASP A 144 24.91 -7.84 -7.65
CA ASP A 144 25.54 -7.01 -6.63
C ASP A 144 25.47 -5.55 -7.09
N ILE A 145 24.89 -4.71 -6.24
CA ILE A 145 24.68 -3.27 -6.42
C ILE A 145 25.45 -2.44 -5.38
N SER A 146 26.50 -2.99 -4.78
CA SER A 146 27.41 -2.25 -3.88
C SER A 146 28.02 -1.01 -4.57
N ASP A 147 28.23 -1.09 -5.90
CA ASP A 147 28.46 0.04 -6.79
C ASP A 147 27.27 0.17 -7.75
N VAL A 148 26.33 1.05 -7.42
CA VAL A 148 25.11 1.27 -8.22
C VAL A 148 25.39 1.82 -9.61
N ALA A 149 26.57 2.37 -9.89
CA ALA A 149 26.93 2.80 -11.24
C ALA A 149 27.36 1.62 -12.13
N ASN A 150 27.85 0.53 -11.51
CA ASN A 150 28.34 -0.66 -12.21
C ASN A 150 27.80 -1.98 -11.60
N PRO A 151 26.48 -2.25 -11.66
CA PRO A 151 25.91 -3.50 -11.15
C PRO A 151 26.54 -4.74 -11.80
N VAL A 152 26.81 -5.78 -10.99
CA VAL A 152 27.44 -7.03 -11.46
C VAL A 152 26.49 -8.21 -11.21
N GLN A 153 26.16 -8.97 -12.25
CA GLN A 153 25.36 -10.19 -12.06
C GLN A 153 26.19 -11.25 -11.33
N VAL A 154 25.77 -11.65 -10.14
CA VAL A 154 26.46 -12.63 -9.27
C VAL A 154 25.78 -13.99 -9.24
N ALA A 155 24.49 -14.07 -9.60
CA ALA A 155 23.78 -15.33 -9.74
C ALA A 155 22.67 -15.28 -10.80
N ALA A 156 22.28 -16.46 -11.30
CA ALA A 156 21.21 -16.64 -12.27
C ALA A 156 20.56 -18.01 -12.04
N VAL A 157 19.41 -18.01 -11.35
CA VAL A 157 18.69 -19.24 -11.00
C VAL A 157 17.60 -19.49 -12.03
N GLN A 158 17.71 -20.58 -12.79
CA GLN A 158 16.74 -20.94 -13.82
C GLN A 158 15.57 -21.74 -13.25
N THR A 159 14.37 -21.44 -13.75
CA THR A 159 13.12 -22.13 -13.38
C THR A 159 12.43 -22.68 -14.62
N CYS A 160 11.53 -23.65 -14.41
CA CYS A 160 10.84 -24.33 -15.52
C CYS A 160 9.79 -23.48 -16.22
N ARG A 161 9.31 -22.42 -15.57
CA ARG A 161 8.28 -21.50 -16.06
C ARG A 161 8.71 -20.03 -16.05
N GLY A 162 10.02 -19.79 -15.93
CA GLY A 162 10.55 -18.44 -15.76
C GLY A 162 10.12 -17.79 -14.45
N SER A 163 10.31 -16.48 -14.36
CA SER A 163 9.83 -15.63 -13.28
C SER A 163 9.03 -14.52 -13.92
N HIS A 164 7.71 -14.53 -13.72
CA HIS A 164 6.84 -13.43 -14.10
C HIS A 164 7.08 -12.29 -13.11
N THR A 165 6.74 -12.55 -11.85
CA THR A 165 7.16 -11.74 -10.70
C THR A 165 7.94 -12.61 -9.72
N HIS A 166 8.48 -11.98 -8.69
CA HIS A 166 9.08 -12.68 -7.57
C HIS A 166 8.86 -11.87 -6.29
N THR A 167 8.89 -12.57 -5.16
CA THR A 167 8.70 -11.96 -3.84
C THR A 167 9.83 -12.36 -2.93
N LEU A 168 10.53 -11.39 -2.36
CA LEU A 168 11.49 -11.66 -1.30
C LEU A 168 10.77 -12.02 0.00
N VAL A 169 11.28 -13.02 0.71
CA VAL A 169 10.78 -13.46 2.01
C VAL A 169 11.98 -13.59 2.95
N THR A 170 12.02 -12.71 3.94
CA THR A 170 13.03 -12.79 5.02
C THR A 170 12.54 -13.73 6.11
N ASP A 171 13.46 -14.40 6.78
CA ASP A 171 13.18 -15.18 7.97
C ASP A 171 13.62 -14.37 9.21
N PRO A 172 12.71 -14.04 10.15
CA PRO A 172 13.09 -13.37 11.41
C PRO A 172 14.17 -14.12 12.20
N ASP A 173 14.28 -15.44 12.03
CA ASP A 173 15.22 -16.32 12.72
C ASP A 173 16.46 -16.69 11.87
N ASP A 174 16.50 -16.34 10.58
CA ASP A 174 17.62 -16.61 9.65
C ASP A 174 17.96 -15.40 8.78
N SER A 175 18.73 -14.46 9.34
CA SER A 175 19.24 -13.30 8.60
C SER A 175 20.41 -13.60 7.65
N ALA A 176 20.97 -14.82 7.68
CA ALA A 176 22.05 -15.21 6.79
C ALA A 176 21.54 -15.54 5.37
N ASN A 177 20.22 -15.71 5.22
CA ASN A 177 19.59 -16.08 3.97
C ASN A 177 18.37 -15.20 3.70
N VAL A 178 18.09 -15.01 2.41
CA VAL A 178 16.79 -14.50 1.95
C VAL A 178 16.19 -15.54 1.03
N TYR A 179 14.88 -15.73 1.13
CA TYR A 179 14.13 -16.63 0.26
C TYR A 179 13.43 -15.82 -0.84
N VAL A 180 13.21 -16.44 -1.98
CA VAL A 180 12.52 -15.85 -3.11
C VAL A 180 11.40 -16.78 -3.55
N TYR A 181 10.16 -16.31 -3.48
CA TYR A 181 9.01 -17.01 -4.05
C TYR A 181 8.88 -16.60 -5.51
N VAL A 182 9.02 -17.57 -6.40
CA VAL A 182 8.97 -17.32 -7.84
C VAL A 182 7.59 -17.63 -8.39
N SER A 183 6.96 -16.60 -8.96
CA SER A 183 5.70 -16.71 -9.68
C SER A 183 5.98 -16.99 -11.16
N GLY A 184 6.02 -18.26 -11.55
CA GLY A 184 6.26 -18.66 -12.94
C GLY A 184 4.96 -18.86 -13.73
N THR A 185 4.59 -17.91 -14.58
CA THR A 185 3.36 -17.98 -15.40
C THR A 185 3.63 -18.47 -16.83
N ALA A 186 4.88 -18.38 -17.32
CA ALA A 186 5.22 -18.81 -18.67
C ALA A 186 4.96 -20.30 -18.92
N GLY A 187 4.88 -20.68 -20.20
CA GLY A 187 4.77 -22.09 -20.59
C GLY A 187 5.94 -22.92 -20.07
N VAL A 188 5.67 -24.18 -19.73
CA VAL A 188 6.71 -25.12 -19.26
C VAL A 188 7.78 -25.31 -20.34
N ARG A 189 9.03 -25.03 -19.99
CA ARG A 189 10.17 -25.07 -20.91
C ARG A 189 10.43 -26.49 -21.43
N PRO A 190 10.75 -26.66 -22.72
CA PRO A 190 11.15 -27.96 -23.25
C PRO A 190 12.54 -28.37 -22.72
N ALA A 191 12.77 -29.69 -22.64
CA ALA A 191 14.03 -30.28 -22.20
C ALA A 191 15.27 -29.78 -22.95
N SER A 192 15.11 -29.34 -24.20
CA SER A 192 16.19 -28.75 -25.02
C SER A 192 16.67 -27.39 -24.51
N THR A 193 15.84 -26.67 -23.76
CA THR A 193 16.18 -25.37 -23.17
C THR A 193 16.42 -25.46 -21.67
N MET A 194 15.78 -26.40 -20.97
CA MET A 194 16.02 -26.73 -19.57
C MET A 194 15.58 -28.16 -19.28
N ALA A 195 16.53 -29.02 -18.92
CA ALA A 195 16.24 -30.40 -18.52
C ALA A 195 15.49 -30.43 -17.18
N GLY A 196 14.64 -31.44 -16.98
CA GLY A 196 13.88 -31.65 -15.74
C GLY A 196 12.51 -30.95 -15.67
N CYS A 197 12.12 -30.21 -16.71
CA CYS A 197 10.81 -29.57 -16.75
C CYS A 197 9.72 -30.50 -17.30
N ASN A 198 8.77 -30.86 -16.44
CA ASN A 198 7.68 -31.79 -16.76
C ASN A 198 6.42 -31.03 -17.17
N ASN A 199 6.07 -31.08 -18.45
CA ASN A 199 4.84 -30.51 -19.01
C ASN A 199 3.76 -31.60 -19.18
N VAL A 200 3.41 -32.25 -18.08
CA VAL A 200 2.39 -33.31 -18.03
C VAL A 200 1.09 -32.76 -17.45
N PRO A 201 -0.07 -33.41 -17.68
CA PRO A 201 -1.33 -33.07 -16.99
C PRO A 201 -1.19 -33.14 -15.47
N ALA A 202 -2.13 -32.54 -14.72
CA ALA A 202 -2.10 -32.53 -13.25
C ALA A 202 -2.04 -33.93 -12.62
N SER A 203 -2.62 -34.94 -13.27
CA SER A 203 -2.55 -36.34 -12.83
C SER A 203 -1.20 -37.04 -13.09
N GLY A 204 -0.26 -36.34 -13.73
CA GLY A 204 1.09 -36.85 -14.03
C GLY A 204 2.04 -36.70 -12.85
N GLU A 205 3.23 -37.29 -12.99
CA GLU A 205 4.28 -37.20 -11.96
C GLU A 205 4.97 -35.82 -11.99
N ASP A 206 4.98 -35.14 -10.84
CA ASP A 206 5.62 -33.85 -10.58
C ASP A 206 5.52 -32.83 -11.75
N PRO A 207 4.31 -32.39 -12.12
CA PRO A 207 4.15 -31.36 -13.15
C PRO A 207 4.76 -30.04 -12.69
N ALA A 208 5.37 -29.30 -13.62
CA ALA A 208 5.93 -27.98 -13.35
C ALA A 208 4.87 -26.86 -13.19
N ARG A 209 3.61 -27.14 -13.55
CA ARG A 209 2.45 -26.29 -13.23
C ARG A 209 1.94 -26.61 -11.82
N TRP A 210 1.08 -25.73 -11.28
CA TRP A 210 0.47 -25.88 -9.95
C TRP A 210 1.51 -26.02 -8.84
N ARG A 211 2.54 -25.18 -8.87
CA ARG A 211 3.50 -24.95 -7.78
C ARG A 211 4.14 -23.58 -7.95
N ILE A 212 4.72 -23.07 -6.86
CA ILE A 212 5.75 -22.03 -6.94
C ILE A 212 7.11 -22.68 -6.79
N ASP A 213 8.17 -22.04 -7.26
CA ASP A 213 9.54 -22.44 -6.95
C ASP A 213 10.08 -21.50 -5.85
N VAL A 214 10.70 -22.06 -4.80
CA VAL A 214 11.34 -21.28 -3.73
C VAL A 214 12.84 -21.33 -3.88
N ILE A 215 13.48 -20.18 -4.02
CA ILE A 215 14.93 -20.03 -4.08
C ILE A 215 15.44 -19.62 -2.71
N LYS A 216 16.49 -20.28 -2.22
CA LYS A 216 17.27 -19.81 -1.06
C LYS A 216 18.52 -19.10 -1.55
N VAL A 217 18.79 -17.91 -1.03
CA VAL A 217 19.94 -17.07 -1.40
C VAL A 217 20.76 -16.78 -0.15
N PRO A 218 21.93 -17.42 0.01
CA PRO A 218 22.86 -17.06 1.07
C PRO A 218 23.39 -15.64 0.83
N VAL A 219 23.13 -14.71 1.75
CA VAL A 219 23.42 -13.27 1.53
C VAL A 219 24.92 -13.01 1.33
N ALA A 220 25.77 -13.75 2.05
CA ALA A 220 27.23 -13.64 1.92
C ALA A 220 27.80 -14.37 0.69
N HIS A 221 27.04 -15.28 0.10
CA HIS A 221 27.45 -16.15 -1.02
C HIS A 221 26.32 -16.29 -2.04
N PRO A 222 25.87 -15.18 -2.66
CA PRO A 222 24.71 -15.18 -3.54
C PRO A 222 24.89 -16.09 -4.77
N GLU A 223 26.13 -16.38 -5.17
CA GLU A 223 26.46 -17.32 -6.24
C GLU A 223 25.98 -18.76 -5.96
N GLN A 224 25.66 -19.09 -4.71
CA GLN A 224 25.13 -20.38 -4.27
C GLN A 224 23.60 -20.43 -4.27
N ALA A 225 22.93 -19.37 -4.75
CA ALA A 225 21.48 -19.34 -4.86
C ALA A 225 20.93 -20.54 -5.64
N ALA A 226 19.94 -21.22 -5.08
CA ALA A 226 19.36 -22.42 -5.67
C ALA A 226 17.90 -22.60 -5.26
N ILE A 227 17.12 -23.28 -6.11
CA ILE A 227 15.78 -23.74 -5.76
C ILE A 227 15.92 -24.78 -4.65
N VAL A 228 15.23 -24.56 -3.52
CA VAL A 228 15.25 -25.45 -2.36
C VAL A 228 13.95 -26.22 -2.17
N SER A 229 12.84 -25.74 -2.73
CA SER A 229 11.55 -26.43 -2.69
C SER A 229 10.63 -26.01 -3.84
N GLY A 230 9.60 -26.81 -4.09
CA GLY A 230 8.53 -26.54 -5.05
C GLY A 230 7.14 -26.70 -4.41
N PRO A 231 6.70 -25.78 -3.53
CA PRO A 231 5.47 -25.90 -2.75
C PRO A 231 4.21 -26.02 -3.60
N ARG A 232 3.33 -26.97 -3.24
CA ARG A 232 2.06 -27.27 -3.92
C ARG A 232 0.91 -26.45 -3.34
N LEU A 233 1.01 -25.12 -3.41
CA LEU A 233 0.02 -24.19 -2.84
C LEU A 233 -1.40 -24.34 -3.43
N PHE A 234 -1.52 -24.94 -4.61
CA PHE A 234 -2.78 -25.11 -5.34
C PHE A 234 -3.44 -26.46 -5.09
N ALA A 235 -2.79 -27.35 -4.35
CA ALA A 235 -3.30 -28.70 -4.16
C ALA A 235 -4.59 -28.70 -3.35
N ASP A 236 -5.43 -29.68 -3.62
CA ASP A 236 -6.57 -30.03 -2.78
C ASP A 236 -6.03 -30.76 -1.53
N PRO A 237 -6.27 -30.23 -0.31
CA PRO A 237 -5.73 -30.81 0.90
C PRO A 237 -6.32 -32.19 1.26
N ASP A 238 -7.52 -32.50 0.77
CA ASP A 238 -8.21 -33.77 1.05
C ASP A 238 -7.82 -34.87 0.06
N THR A 239 -7.68 -34.52 -1.22
CA THR A 239 -7.41 -35.49 -2.30
C THR A 239 -5.94 -35.56 -2.71
N GLY A 240 -5.15 -34.51 -2.43
CA GLY A 240 -3.77 -34.36 -2.90
C GLY A 240 -3.64 -34.05 -4.39
N ALA A 241 -4.75 -33.84 -5.12
CA ALA A 241 -4.71 -33.38 -6.50
C ALA A 241 -4.01 -32.02 -6.56
N VAL A 242 -2.97 -31.89 -7.39
CA VAL A 242 -2.15 -30.66 -7.43
C VAL A 242 -2.91 -29.46 -7.97
N ASP A 243 -3.96 -29.70 -8.75
CA ASP A 243 -4.88 -28.74 -9.35
C ASP A 243 -6.18 -28.66 -8.53
N GLY A 244 -6.09 -28.43 -7.23
CA GLY A 244 -7.26 -28.37 -6.33
C GLY A 244 -8.06 -27.07 -6.36
N LEU A 245 -7.50 -26.01 -6.95
CA LEU A 245 -8.14 -24.69 -7.05
C LEU A 245 -8.93 -24.54 -8.37
N GLN A 246 -9.37 -23.32 -8.71
CA GLN A 246 -10.27 -23.10 -9.85
C GLN A 246 -9.59 -23.42 -11.19
N ASN A 247 -9.93 -24.55 -11.82
CA ASN A 247 -9.37 -24.95 -13.13
C ASN A 247 -10.32 -24.74 -14.32
N THR A 248 -11.49 -24.17 -14.09
CA THR A 248 -12.45 -23.85 -15.16
C THR A 248 -13.13 -22.52 -14.85
N PRO A 249 -13.53 -21.74 -15.87
CA PRO A 249 -14.30 -20.54 -15.64
C PRO A 249 -15.59 -20.81 -14.85
N PRO A 250 -15.99 -19.92 -13.92
CA PRO A 250 -17.16 -20.13 -13.07
C PRO A 250 -18.49 -20.05 -13.84
N ALA A 251 -18.47 -19.46 -15.04
CA ALA A 251 -19.59 -19.42 -15.97
C ALA A 251 -19.08 -19.43 -17.43
N PRO A 252 -19.91 -19.77 -18.43
CA PRO A 252 -19.50 -19.78 -19.84
C PRO A 252 -19.04 -18.41 -20.37
N ARG A 253 -19.47 -17.31 -19.75
CA ARG A 253 -19.11 -15.93 -20.07
C ARG A 253 -18.88 -15.14 -18.80
N HIS A 254 -18.05 -14.11 -18.90
CA HIS A 254 -17.87 -13.14 -17.82
C HIS A 254 -19.20 -12.40 -17.56
N PRO A 255 -19.51 -11.95 -16.33
CA PRO A 255 -20.74 -11.23 -16.01
C PRO A 255 -21.03 -9.99 -16.89
N SER A 256 -20.00 -9.42 -17.51
CA SER A 256 -20.13 -8.36 -18.53
C SER A 256 -20.75 -8.80 -19.86
N GLY A 257 -21.01 -10.10 -20.03
CA GLY A 257 -21.54 -10.70 -21.27
C GLY A 257 -20.48 -11.01 -22.34
N GLY A 258 -19.23 -10.60 -22.11
CA GLY A 258 -18.07 -10.93 -22.94
C GLY A 258 -17.41 -12.26 -22.58
N SER A 259 -16.38 -12.63 -23.35
CA SER A 259 -15.49 -13.73 -22.97
C SER A 259 -14.65 -13.36 -21.74
N TRP A 260 -14.26 -14.37 -20.98
CA TRP A 260 -13.21 -14.23 -19.97
C TRP A 260 -11.90 -13.82 -20.66
N SER A 261 -11.24 -12.81 -20.11
CA SER A 261 -9.95 -12.33 -20.59
C SER A 261 -9.26 -11.59 -19.44
N PRO A 262 -8.19 -12.16 -18.86
CA PRO A 262 -7.77 -13.56 -18.95
C PRO A 262 -8.83 -14.56 -18.47
N SER A 263 -8.60 -15.85 -18.68
CA SER A 263 -9.45 -16.91 -18.14
C SER A 263 -9.06 -17.13 -16.67
N PRO A 264 -10.01 -17.20 -15.71
CA PRO A 264 -9.70 -17.34 -14.30
C PRO A 264 -9.41 -18.81 -13.96
N VAL A 265 -8.31 -19.34 -14.51
CA VAL A 265 -7.83 -20.70 -14.30
C VAL A 265 -6.54 -20.59 -13.49
N THR A 266 -6.50 -21.26 -12.34
CA THR A 266 -5.39 -21.24 -11.41
C THR A 266 -4.41 -22.36 -11.72
N ASP A 267 -3.28 -22.02 -12.33
CA ASP A 267 -2.12 -22.91 -12.44
C ASP A 267 -0.80 -22.29 -11.98
N ALA A 268 -0.79 -20.99 -11.71
CA ALA A 268 0.29 -20.24 -11.09
C ALA A 268 -0.26 -19.20 -10.10
N CYS A 269 0.65 -18.65 -9.28
CA CYS A 269 0.42 -17.35 -8.68
C CYS A 269 0.97 -16.28 -9.63
N HIS A 270 0.24 -15.17 -9.75
CA HIS A 270 0.73 -13.99 -10.45
C HIS A 270 1.64 -13.23 -9.51
N ASP A 271 1.10 -12.63 -8.44
CA ASP A 271 1.90 -11.98 -7.39
C ASP A 271 1.65 -12.63 -6.04
N ILE A 272 2.68 -12.61 -5.21
CA ILE A 272 2.59 -12.95 -3.80
C ILE A 272 3.10 -11.76 -3.00
N THR A 273 2.40 -11.38 -1.94
CA THR A 273 2.86 -10.36 -1.00
C THR A 273 3.12 -11.02 0.34
N ALA A 274 4.37 -11.01 0.77
CA ALA A 274 4.83 -11.61 2.01
C ALA A 274 4.88 -10.59 3.15
N TYR A 275 4.53 -11.04 4.35
CA TYR A 275 4.59 -10.27 5.58
C TYR A 275 5.23 -11.13 6.69
N PRO A 276 6.57 -11.30 6.67
CA PRO A 276 7.27 -12.24 7.53
C PRO A 276 7.10 -12.01 9.03
N GLU A 277 6.97 -10.76 9.48
CA GLU A 277 6.72 -10.43 10.89
C GLU A 277 5.41 -11.02 11.43
N LEU A 278 4.46 -11.33 10.55
CA LEU A 278 3.19 -11.99 10.89
C LEU A 278 3.19 -13.48 10.53
N GLY A 279 4.25 -13.99 9.89
CA GLY A 279 4.29 -15.35 9.33
C GLY A 279 3.23 -15.57 8.24
N LEU A 280 2.78 -14.51 7.57
CA LEU A 280 1.67 -14.54 6.62
C LEU A 280 2.08 -14.01 5.24
N ALA A 281 1.54 -14.58 4.18
CA ALA A 281 1.54 -14.00 2.84
C ALA A 281 0.14 -14.10 2.20
N ALA A 282 -0.12 -13.24 1.21
CA ALA A 282 -1.29 -13.29 0.37
C ALA A 282 -0.88 -13.50 -1.09
N GLY A 283 -1.45 -14.51 -1.75
CA GLY A 283 -1.16 -14.83 -3.15
C GLY A 283 -2.37 -14.52 -4.04
N ALA A 284 -2.15 -13.74 -5.09
CA ALA A 284 -3.12 -13.54 -6.17
C ALA A 284 -2.77 -14.51 -7.30
N CYS A 285 -3.61 -15.50 -7.53
CA CYS A 285 -3.23 -16.71 -8.28
C CYS A 285 -4.20 -17.03 -9.40
N GLU A 286 -4.28 -16.09 -10.35
CA GLU A 286 -5.01 -16.16 -11.62
C GLU A 286 -6.52 -16.34 -11.44
N GLY A 287 -7.00 -17.49 -10.98
CA GLY A 287 -8.40 -17.78 -10.65
C GLY A 287 -8.78 -17.61 -9.18
N ASN A 288 -7.82 -17.50 -8.26
CA ASN A 288 -8.06 -17.49 -6.82
C ASN A 288 -7.19 -16.48 -6.07
N GLY A 289 -7.70 -15.95 -4.96
CA GLY A 289 -6.89 -15.31 -3.91
C GLY A 289 -6.63 -16.32 -2.79
N ILE A 290 -5.42 -16.39 -2.26
CA ILE A 290 -5.04 -17.34 -1.20
C ILE A 290 -4.31 -16.65 -0.05
N LEU A 291 -4.49 -17.16 1.17
CA LEU A 291 -3.62 -16.88 2.31
C LEU A 291 -2.63 -18.02 2.49
N ILE A 292 -1.40 -17.66 2.87
CA ILE A 292 -0.26 -18.57 2.93
C ILE A 292 0.44 -18.36 4.28
N ASP A 293 0.63 -19.43 5.03
CA ASP A 293 1.56 -19.48 6.17
C ASP A 293 2.99 -19.55 5.63
N ILE A 294 3.82 -18.60 6.06
CA ILE A 294 5.22 -18.45 5.68
C ILE A 294 6.15 -18.48 6.90
N SER A 295 5.70 -19.04 8.03
CA SER A 295 6.53 -19.24 9.22
C SER A 295 7.74 -20.14 8.97
N ASP A 296 7.65 -21.04 7.99
CA ASP A 296 8.80 -21.68 7.33
C ASP A 296 8.90 -21.14 5.89
N PRO A 297 9.76 -20.13 5.64
CA PRO A 297 9.91 -19.56 4.31
C PRO A 297 10.39 -20.57 3.25
N ALA A 298 11.03 -21.68 3.63
CA ALA A 298 11.41 -22.69 2.66
C ALA A 298 10.23 -23.57 2.24
N ASN A 299 9.16 -23.66 3.05
CA ASN A 299 8.04 -24.56 2.83
C ASN A 299 6.69 -23.89 3.14
N PRO A 300 6.29 -22.84 2.39
CA PRO A 300 5.02 -22.17 2.60
C PRO A 300 3.82 -23.09 2.40
N VAL A 301 2.74 -22.83 3.14
CA VAL A 301 1.52 -23.65 3.13
C VAL A 301 0.28 -22.78 2.94
N ARG A 302 -0.62 -23.15 2.03
CA ARG A 302 -1.92 -22.47 1.89
C ARG A 302 -2.80 -22.72 3.12
N ILE A 303 -3.39 -21.67 3.69
CA ILE A 303 -4.28 -21.73 4.87
C ILE A 303 -5.72 -21.29 4.58
N ASP A 304 -5.93 -20.53 3.51
CA ASP A 304 -7.25 -20.15 3.04
C ASP A 304 -7.25 -19.84 1.54
N GLU A 305 -8.43 -19.92 0.93
CA GLU A 305 -8.64 -19.56 -0.47
C GLU A 305 -10.01 -18.91 -0.66
N VAL A 306 -10.09 -18.00 -1.62
CA VAL A 306 -11.33 -17.40 -2.13
C VAL A 306 -11.33 -17.40 -3.65
N ALA A 307 -12.52 -17.38 -4.23
CA ALA A 307 -12.75 -17.10 -5.63
C ALA A 307 -13.86 -16.04 -5.73
N ASP A 308 -13.89 -15.31 -6.84
CA ASP A 308 -14.87 -14.23 -7.06
C ASP A 308 -15.52 -14.40 -8.43
N PRO A 309 -16.87 -14.36 -8.52
CA PRO A 309 -17.57 -14.57 -9.79
C PRO A 309 -17.38 -13.44 -10.81
N ASN A 310 -16.83 -12.29 -10.39
CA ASN A 310 -16.52 -11.15 -11.24
C ASN A 310 -15.05 -11.11 -11.67
N PHE A 311 -14.14 -11.74 -10.93
CA PHE A 311 -12.71 -11.65 -11.23
C PHE A 311 -12.35 -12.48 -12.46
N ALA A 312 -11.69 -11.84 -13.41
CA ALA A 312 -11.12 -12.51 -14.58
C ALA A 312 -9.68 -12.94 -14.32
N TYR A 313 -8.92 -12.17 -13.54
CA TYR A 313 -7.54 -12.46 -13.24
C TYR A 313 -7.07 -11.84 -11.91
N TRP A 314 -6.90 -12.69 -10.90
CA TRP A 314 -6.33 -12.30 -9.61
C TRP A 314 -4.85 -11.98 -9.80
N HIS A 315 -4.54 -10.68 -9.77
CA HIS A 315 -3.25 -10.16 -10.21
C HIS A 315 -2.31 -9.85 -9.05
N SER A 316 -2.73 -9.00 -8.11
CA SER A 316 -1.90 -8.63 -6.96
C SER A 316 -2.66 -8.55 -5.65
N ALA A 317 -1.90 -8.57 -4.54
CA ALA A 317 -2.40 -8.56 -3.18
C ALA A 317 -1.66 -7.53 -2.31
N THR A 318 -2.34 -6.89 -1.37
CA THR A 318 -1.67 -6.04 -0.36
C THR A 318 -2.39 -6.18 0.98
N LEU A 319 -1.64 -6.47 2.05
CA LEU A 319 -2.18 -6.54 3.40
C LEU A 319 -2.26 -5.13 4.02
N SER A 320 -3.24 -4.90 4.89
CA SER A 320 -3.24 -3.71 5.77
C SER A 320 -2.02 -3.73 6.68
N ASN A 321 -1.65 -2.57 7.26
CA ASN A 321 -0.45 -2.48 8.10
C ASN A 321 -0.51 -3.43 9.31
N ASP A 322 -1.70 -3.71 9.84
CA ASP A 322 -1.90 -4.65 10.93
C ASP A 322 -2.18 -6.10 10.49
N GLY A 323 -2.17 -6.37 9.19
CA GLY A 323 -2.39 -7.70 8.60
C GLY A 323 -3.81 -8.24 8.75
N LYS A 324 -4.79 -7.41 9.11
CA LYS A 324 -6.19 -7.82 9.31
C LYS A 324 -7.07 -7.68 8.08
N LYS A 325 -6.56 -7.09 7.01
CA LYS A 325 -7.26 -6.96 5.74
C LYS A 325 -6.32 -7.31 4.60
N VAL A 326 -6.90 -7.74 3.48
CA VAL A 326 -6.19 -7.90 2.22
C VAL A 326 -7.02 -7.30 1.10
N ILE A 327 -6.36 -6.55 0.23
CA ILE A 327 -6.93 -6.09 -1.03
C ILE A 327 -6.34 -6.93 -2.17
N PHE A 328 -7.20 -7.47 -3.02
CA PHE A 328 -6.82 -8.15 -4.24
C PHE A 328 -7.25 -7.34 -5.46
N THR A 329 -6.48 -7.40 -6.53
CA THR A 329 -6.74 -6.67 -7.78
C THR A 329 -7.20 -7.62 -8.88
N ASP A 330 -8.19 -7.20 -9.67
CA ASP A 330 -8.65 -7.91 -10.88
C ASP A 330 -8.10 -7.22 -12.14
N GLU A 331 -7.18 -7.90 -12.82
CA GLU A 331 -6.59 -7.40 -14.07
C GLU A 331 -7.44 -7.81 -15.28
N TRP A 332 -8.75 -7.55 -15.19
CA TRP A 332 -9.68 -7.85 -16.26
C TRP A 332 -9.28 -7.13 -17.56
N GLY A 333 -9.14 -7.85 -18.66
CA GLY A 333 -8.59 -7.35 -19.92
C GLY A 333 -7.08 -7.59 -20.07
N GLY A 334 -6.41 -8.17 -19.06
CA GLY A 334 -5.01 -8.63 -19.11
C GLY A 334 -4.06 -7.49 -19.45
N GLY A 335 -4.29 -6.33 -18.83
CA GLY A 335 -3.46 -5.16 -18.98
C GLY A 335 -3.51 -4.44 -20.33
N THR A 336 -4.15 -5.03 -21.34
CA THR A 336 -4.12 -4.52 -22.74
C THR A 336 -5.49 -4.10 -23.25
N GLY A 337 -6.57 -4.58 -22.65
CA GLY A 337 -7.92 -4.28 -23.08
C GLY A 337 -8.42 -2.91 -22.61
N ALA A 338 -9.27 -2.28 -23.43
CA ALA A 338 -10.04 -1.11 -23.02
C ALA A 338 -11.11 -1.49 -21.99
N ARG A 339 -11.00 -0.87 -20.82
CA ARG A 339 -11.73 -1.19 -19.59
C ARG A 339 -11.94 0.09 -18.79
N CYS A 340 -12.53 -0.04 -17.60
CA CYS A 340 -12.98 1.11 -16.81
C CYS A 340 -13.96 2.02 -17.58
N ARG A 341 -14.73 1.47 -18.52
CA ARG A 341 -15.60 2.27 -19.38
C ARG A 341 -16.90 2.63 -18.67
N THR A 342 -17.65 3.60 -19.17
CA THR A 342 -18.99 3.94 -18.67
C THR A 342 -19.98 2.76 -18.70
N THR A 343 -19.73 1.74 -19.51
CA THR A 343 -20.53 0.51 -19.60
C THR A 343 -20.04 -0.61 -18.69
N ASP A 344 -18.85 -0.47 -18.09
CA ASP A 344 -18.29 -1.45 -17.18
C ASP A 344 -18.80 -1.19 -15.77
N GLN A 345 -19.41 -2.19 -15.14
CA GLN A 345 -19.93 -2.06 -13.78
C GLN A 345 -18.79 -1.86 -12.76
N PRO A 346 -19.09 -1.24 -11.59
CA PRO A 346 -18.09 -0.97 -10.57
C PRO A 346 -17.36 -2.20 -10.01
N GLN A 347 -17.95 -3.40 -10.09
CA GLN A 347 -17.37 -4.66 -9.61
C GLN A 347 -16.59 -5.46 -10.68
N TRP A 348 -16.48 -4.98 -11.92
CA TRP A 348 -15.73 -5.67 -12.99
C TRP A 348 -14.35 -5.03 -13.17
N GLY A 349 -13.26 -5.79 -13.11
CA GLY A 349 -11.91 -5.22 -13.13
C GLY A 349 -11.66 -4.30 -11.94
N ALA A 350 -12.17 -4.68 -10.78
CA ALA A 350 -12.15 -3.91 -9.55
C ALA A 350 -11.21 -4.55 -8.53
N ASN A 351 -10.79 -3.79 -7.53
CA ASN A 351 -10.24 -4.38 -6.33
C ASN A 351 -11.35 -5.05 -5.51
N ALA A 352 -11.05 -6.17 -4.87
CA ALA A 352 -11.87 -6.80 -3.85
C ALA A 352 -11.16 -6.73 -2.49
N ILE A 353 -11.87 -6.25 -1.47
CA ILE A 353 -11.34 -6.06 -0.12
C ILE A 353 -11.92 -7.14 0.79
N PHE A 354 -11.05 -7.79 1.54
CA PHE A 354 -11.42 -8.84 2.49
C PHE A 354 -10.89 -8.49 3.88
N ASP A 355 -11.73 -8.69 4.90
CA ASP A 355 -11.27 -8.75 6.29
C ASP A 355 -10.77 -10.16 6.60
N ILE A 356 -9.68 -10.27 7.37
CA ILE A 356 -9.10 -11.54 7.82
C ILE A 356 -9.56 -11.78 9.25
N VAL A 357 -10.50 -12.72 9.42
CA VAL A 357 -11.10 -13.08 10.71
C VAL A 357 -10.84 -14.54 10.97
N ASP A 358 -10.15 -14.85 12.08
CA ASP A 358 -9.76 -16.22 12.47
C ASP A 358 -8.99 -16.96 11.35
N GLY A 359 -8.09 -16.24 10.66
CA GLY A 359 -7.30 -16.78 9.54
C GLY A 359 -8.10 -17.02 8.25
N LYS A 360 -9.33 -16.50 8.17
CA LYS A 360 -10.22 -16.65 7.01
C LYS A 360 -10.57 -15.31 6.38
N MET A 361 -10.50 -15.25 5.05
CA MET A 361 -10.87 -14.08 4.26
C MET A 361 -12.40 -13.95 4.19
N ARG A 362 -12.91 -12.77 4.55
CA ARG A 362 -14.32 -12.40 4.52
C ARG A 362 -14.49 -11.21 3.60
N PHE A 363 -15.17 -11.41 2.48
CA PHE A 363 -15.44 -10.34 1.52
C PHE A 363 -16.16 -9.17 2.20
N ALA A 364 -15.63 -7.96 2.03
CA ALA A 364 -16.18 -6.73 2.59
C ALA A 364 -16.82 -5.87 1.48
N SER A 365 -16.04 -5.47 0.47
CA SER A 365 -16.53 -4.62 -0.62
C SER A 365 -15.65 -4.69 -1.87
N TYR A 366 -16.10 -4.03 -2.93
CA TYR A 366 -15.28 -3.71 -4.10
C TYR A 366 -14.84 -2.25 -4.08
N TYR A 367 -13.74 -1.96 -4.77
CA TYR A 367 -13.35 -0.60 -5.14
C TYR A 367 -12.86 -0.55 -6.59
N LYS A 368 -13.31 0.46 -7.33
CA LYS A 368 -12.81 0.77 -8.67
C LYS A 368 -12.67 2.28 -8.78
N LEU A 369 -11.65 2.73 -9.51
CA LEU A 369 -11.45 4.16 -9.74
C LEU A 369 -12.75 4.81 -10.25
N PRO A 370 -13.16 5.98 -9.71
CA PRO A 370 -14.51 6.53 -9.91
C PRO A 370 -14.66 7.34 -11.21
N VAL A 371 -13.76 7.16 -12.18
CA VAL A 371 -13.77 7.85 -13.47
C VAL A 371 -13.82 6.86 -14.64
N PRO A 372 -14.63 7.11 -15.69
CA PRO A 372 -14.59 6.27 -16.87
C PRO A 372 -13.40 6.58 -17.78
N GLN A 373 -12.80 5.54 -18.38
CA GLN A 373 -11.78 5.65 -19.43
C GLN A 373 -12.33 5.33 -20.84
N THR A 374 -11.60 5.74 -21.87
CA THR A 374 -12.02 5.63 -23.28
C THR A 374 -11.68 4.26 -23.89
N LEU A 375 -11.99 4.08 -25.18
CA LEU A 375 -11.60 2.89 -25.94
C LEU A 375 -10.13 2.92 -26.41
N GLN A 376 -9.43 4.04 -26.21
CA GLN A 376 -8.02 4.22 -26.56
C GLN A 376 -7.09 3.90 -25.37
N GLU A 377 -7.66 3.61 -24.19
CA GLU A 377 -6.92 3.42 -22.94
C GLU A 377 -7.05 1.98 -22.45
N ASN A 378 -5.93 1.34 -22.17
CA ASN A 378 -5.92 0.14 -21.33
C ASN A 378 -6.05 0.57 -19.86
N CYS A 379 -6.98 -0.04 -19.12
CA CYS A 379 -7.24 0.36 -17.73
C CYS A 379 -7.54 -0.85 -16.85
N VAL A 380 -6.66 -1.11 -15.89
CA VAL A 380 -6.79 -2.19 -14.91
C VAL A 380 -6.16 -1.74 -13.61
N ALA A 381 -6.64 -2.27 -12.48
CA ALA A 381 -5.93 -2.12 -11.21
C ALA A 381 -4.57 -2.82 -11.31
N HIS A 382 -3.53 -2.19 -10.78
CA HIS A 382 -2.20 -2.78 -10.72
C HIS A 382 -1.53 -2.44 -9.39
N ASN A 383 -0.22 -2.61 -9.30
CA ASN A 383 0.49 -2.63 -8.04
C ASN A 383 0.49 -1.28 -7.29
N GLY A 384 0.44 -1.39 -5.96
CA GLY A 384 0.42 -0.25 -5.05
C GLY A 384 1.09 -0.56 -3.71
N SER A 385 1.31 0.47 -2.90
CA SER A 385 1.79 0.31 -1.52
C SER A 385 1.10 1.23 -0.53
N LEU A 386 1.20 0.86 0.76
CA LEU A 386 0.62 1.64 1.83
C LEU A 386 1.37 2.97 2.01
N ILE A 387 0.61 4.05 2.19
CA ILE A 387 1.13 5.31 2.73
C ILE A 387 1.06 5.20 4.26
N PRO A 388 2.16 5.39 5.00
CA PRO A 388 2.23 5.15 6.44
C PRO A 388 1.59 6.29 7.26
N VAL A 389 0.32 6.59 7.03
CA VAL A 389 -0.44 7.52 7.88
C VAL A 389 -0.88 6.78 9.16
N PRO A 390 -0.57 7.28 10.37
CA PRO A 390 -0.93 6.62 11.61
C PRO A 390 -2.42 6.28 11.70
N GLY A 391 -2.73 5.00 11.95
CA GLY A 391 -4.09 4.52 12.17
C GLY A 391 -5.00 4.48 10.93
N ARG A 392 -4.45 4.66 9.73
CA ARG A 392 -5.21 4.60 8.47
C ARG A 392 -4.60 3.60 7.50
N ASP A 393 -5.46 2.98 6.72
CA ASP A 393 -5.07 2.11 5.62
C ASP A 393 -5.30 2.87 4.31
N ILE A 394 -4.22 3.47 3.79
CA ILE A 394 -4.25 4.23 2.53
C ILE A 394 -3.31 3.57 1.54
N LEU A 395 -3.82 3.16 0.39
CA LEU A 395 -3.05 2.57 -0.70
C LEU A 395 -2.79 3.63 -1.78
N ALA A 396 -1.52 3.91 -2.09
CA ALA A 396 -1.17 4.52 -3.36
C ALA A 396 -1.15 3.41 -4.41
N GLN A 397 -2.04 3.44 -5.39
CA GLN A 397 -2.22 2.34 -6.34
C GLN A 397 -2.15 2.82 -7.78
N ALA A 398 -1.41 2.10 -8.61
CA ALA A 398 -1.41 2.30 -10.04
C ALA A 398 -2.64 1.66 -10.71
N TRP A 399 -3.11 2.30 -11.77
CA TRP A 399 -4.21 1.86 -12.60
C TRP A 399 -3.91 2.00 -14.09
N TYR A 400 -2.79 1.50 -14.62
CA TYR A 400 -2.42 1.63 -16.04
C TYR A 400 -2.77 3.05 -16.59
N GLN A 401 -3.47 3.20 -17.73
CA GLN A 401 -3.82 4.53 -18.25
C GLN A 401 -4.96 5.24 -17.49
N GLY A 402 -5.50 4.63 -16.42
CA GLY A 402 -6.35 5.32 -15.43
C GLY A 402 -5.57 6.02 -14.31
N GLY A 403 -4.23 6.00 -14.37
CA GLY A 403 -3.39 6.84 -13.54
C GLY A 403 -3.00 6.23 -12.18
N ILE A 404 -2.95 7.07 -11.15
CA ILE A 404 -2.70 6.72 -9.75
C ILE A 404 -3.92 7.12 -8.94
N SER A 405 -4.40 6.23 -8.07
CA SER A 405 -5.47 6.46 -7.11
C SER A 405 -4.91 6.32 -5.69
N LEU A 406 -5.16 7.32 -4.84
CA LEU A 406 -4.99 7.20 -3.39
C LEU A 406 -6.29 6.66 -2.79
N LEU A 407 -6.28 5.37 -2.44
CA LEU A 407 -7.43 4.65 -1.91
C LEU A 407 -7.37 4.58 -0.39
N ASP A 408 -8.32 5.22 0.31
CA ASP A 408 -8.54 5.02 1.74
C ASP A 408 -9.49 3.84 1.95
N PHE A 409 -8.98 2.75 2.51
CA PHE A 409 -9.73 1.54 2.86
C PHE A 409 -9.66 1.24 4.37
N THR A 410 -9.48 2.29 5.17
CA THR A 410 -9.52 2.20 6.65
C THR A 410 -10.83 1.58 7.12
N ASP A 411 -11.95 1.90 6.45
CA ASP A 411 -13.20 1.15 6.54
C ASP A 411 -13.31 0.22 5.32
N SER A 412 -13.16 -1.09 5.56
CA SER A 412 -13.21 -2.11 4.51
C SER A 412 -14.57 -2.22 3.84
N ALA A 413 -15.65 -1.70 4.45
CA ALA A 413 -16.98 -1.70 3.85
C ALA A 413 -17.25 -0.47 2.97
N ASN A 414 -16.49 0.62 3.17
CA ASN A 414 -16.70 1.90 2.48
C ASN A 414 -15.39 2.52 1.98
N PRO A 415 -14.65 1.83 1.09
CA PRO A 415 -13.42 2.37 0.52
C PRO A 415 -13.71 3.59 -0.36
N ARG A 416 -12.78 4.56 -0.40
CA ARG A 416 -12.94 5.78 -1.20
C ARG A 416 -11.62 6.29 -1.78
N GLU A 417 -11.71 6.91 -2.94
CA GLU A 417 -10.61 7.70 -3.50
C GLU A 417 -10.46 9.01 -2.69
N ILE A 418 -9.23 9.35 -2.30
CA ILE A 418 -8.91 10.57 -1.56
C ILE A 418 -7.90 11.46 -2.29
N GLY A 419 -7.48 11.08 -3.49
CA GLY A 419 -6.52 11.78 -4.32
C GLY A 419 -6.20 10.96 -5.57
N TYR A 420 -5.76 11.63 -6.62
CA TYR A 420 -5.42 10.97 -7.88
C TYR A 420 -4.43 11.78 -8.70
N PHE A 421 -3.79 11.12 -9.66
CA PHE A 421 -3.11 11.72 -10.78
C PHE A 421 -3.43 10.91 -12.03
N ASP A 422 -3.81 11.56 -13.12
CA ASP A 422 -4.10 10.88 -14.39
C ASP A 422 -3.59 11.68 -15.59
N ARG A 423 -3.30 10.98 -16.69
CA ARG A 423 -2.92 11.56 -17.99
C ARG A 423 -3.85 11.02 -19.06
N GLY A 424 -4.16 11.85 -20.05
CA GLY A 424 -4.91 11.39 -21.22
C GLY A 424 -4.19 10.27 -21.98
N PRO A 425 -4.89 9.67 -22.97
CA PRO A 425 -4.41 8.50 -23.69
C PRO A 425 -3.04 8.73 -24.33
N ILE A 426 -2.24 7.66 -24.48
CA ILE A 426 -0.98 7.73 -25.23
C ILE A 426 -1.22 8.16 -26.69
N SER A 427 -2.34 7.72 -27.29
CA SER A 427 -2.69 8.04 -28.68
C SER A 427 -4.15 8.45 -28.80
N PRO A 428 -4.46 9.51 -29.59
CA PRO A 428 -5.84 9.95 -29.81
C PRO A 428 -6.67 8.99 -30.68
N THR A 429 -6.04 8.06 -31.38
CA THR A 429 -6.70 7.27 -32.44
C THR A 429 -6.52 5.76 -32.31
N ALA A 430 -5.66 5.30 -31.40
CA ALA A 430 -5.36 3.89 -31.24
C ALA A 430 -5.16 3.55 -29.76
N LEU A 431 -5.57 2.34 -29.37
CA LEU A 431 -5.16 1.78 -28.09
C LEU A 431 -3.68 1.42 -28.16
N MET A 432 -2.90 2.02 -27.27
CA MET A 432 -1.48 1.70 -27.06
C MET A 432 -1.28 1.36 -25.59
N LEU A 433 -0.44 0.36 -25.32
CA LEU A 433 -0.05 0.03 -23.94
C LEU A 433 0.61 1.25 -23.30
N GLY A 434 0.16 1.64 -22.12
CA GLY A 434 0.74 2.75 -21.36
C GLY A 434 0.18 2.82 -19.95
N GLY A 435 0.53 3.90 -19.26
CA GLY A 435 0.09 4.18 -17.90
C GLY A 435 0.99 3.55 -16.84
N PHE A 436 0.60 3.67 -15.58
CA PHE A 436 1.45 3.26 -14.45
C PHE A 436 1.40 1.75 -14.24
N TRP A 437 2.55 1.10 -14.28
CA TRP A 437 2.74 -0.28 -13.83
C TRP A 437 2.65 -0.35 -12.30
N SER A 438 3.32 0.56 -11.59
CA SER A 438 3.26 0.60 -10.14
C SER A 438 3.38 2.02 -9.60
N ALA A 439 2.80 2.23 -8.42
CA ALA A 439 2.86 3.49 -7.68
C ALA A 439 3.14 3.20 -6.20
N TYR A 440 4.33 3.55 -5.72
CA TYR A 440 4.77 3.19 -4.37
C TYR A 440 5.16 4.40 -3.54
N TRP A 441 4.72 4.42 -2.29
CA TRP A 441 5.25 5.34 -1.30
C TRP A 441 6.64 4.91 -0.84
N TYR A 442 7.60 5.85 -0.82
CA TYR A 442 8.91 5.66 -0.21
C TYR A 442 9.43 6.98 0.38
N ASN A 443 9.75 6.97 1.67
CA ASN A 443 10.42 8.06 2.41
C ASN A 443 9.85 9.48 2.17
N GLY A 444 8.52 9.57 2.02
CA GLY A 444 7.79 10.83 1.98
C GLY A 444 7.22 11.24 0.62
N GLN A 445 7.49 10.47 -0.43
CA GLN A 445 6.97 10.70 -1.78
C GLN A 445 6.31 9.43 -2.33
N VAL A 446 5.50 9.58 -3.37
CA VAL A 446 4.98 8.48 -4.18
C VAL A 446 5.76 8.45 -5.49
N TYR A 447 6.26 7.29 -5.89
CA TYR A 447 7.03 7.09 -7.11
C TYR A 447 6.25 6.20 -8.07
N GLY A 448 6.14 6.62 -9.33
CA GLY A 448 5.41 5.91 -10.36
C GLY A 448 6.35 5.36 -11.43
N SER A 449 6.21 4.06 -11.74
CA SER A 449 6.78 3.47 -12.96
C SER A 449 5.72 3.47 -14.05
N GLU A 450 5.95 4.20 -15.13
CA GLU A 450 5.03 4.33 -16.27
C GLU A 450 5.58 3.54 -17.47
N ILE A 451 4.73 2.67 -18.03
CA ILE A 451 5.07 1.67 -19.04
C ILE A 451 5.70 2.29 -20.31
N ALA A 452 5.13 3.37 -20.81
CA ALA A 452 5.43 4.02 -22.07
C ALA A 452 6.25 5.32 -21.92
N ARG A 453 6.09 6.05 -20.82
CA ARG A 453 6.62 7.40 -20.59
C ARG A 453 7.91 7.37 -19.77
N GLY A 454 7.94 6.68 -18.63
CA GLY A 454 9.15 6.57 -17.79
C GLY A 454 8.86 6.65 -16.30
N PHE A 455 9.59 7.51 -15.60
CA PHE A 455 9.61 7.57 -14.14
C PHE A 455 9.03 8.88 -13.62
N ASP A 456 8.06 8.80 -12.72
CA ASP A 456 7.44 9.97 -12.09
C ASP A 456 7.66 10.00 -10.58
N VAL A 457 7.72 11.20 -10.03
CA VAL A 457 7.76 11.45 -8.59
C VAL A 457 6.63 12.38 -8.20
N PHE A 458 5.90 12.01 -7.15
CA PHE A 458 4.75 12.74 -6.66
C PHE A 458 4.87 13.12 -5.19
N GLY A 459 4.48 14.35 -4.89
CA GLY A 459 4.28 14.84 -3.53
C GLY A 459 2.82 14.73 -3.10
N LEU A 460 2.60 14.31 -1.85
CA LEU A 460 1.29 14.39 -1.20
C LEU A 460 0.97 15.84 -0.87
N ARG A 461 -0.25 16.29 -1.17
CA ARG A 461 -0.75 17.63 -0.83
C ARG A 461 -1.80 17.58 0.28
N PRO A 462 -1.77 18.53 1.24
CA PRO A 462 -2.82 18.65 2.24
C PRO A 462 -4.20 18.88 1.60
N SER A 463 -5.24 18.27 2.17
CA SER A 463 -6.62 18.33 1.72
C SER A 463 -7.60 18.07 2.86
N GLU A 464 -8.91 18.07 2.58
CA GLU A 464 -9.91 17.64 3.57
C GLU A 464 -9.77 16.16 3.97
N HIS A 465 -9.15 15.33 3.13
CA HIS A 465 -8.99 13.89 3.35
C HIS A 465 -7.66 13.51 3.97
N LEU A 466 -6.63 14.35 3.81
CA LEU A 466 -5.27 14.09 4.26
C LEU A 466 -4.62 15.40 4.72
N THR A 467 -4.48 15.62 6.02
CA THR A 467 -3.98 16.89 6.55
C THR A 467 -2.46 17.01 6.45
N GLU A 468 -1.94 18.23 6.63
CA GLU A 468 -0.50 18.48 6.70
C GLU A 468 0.18 17.65 7.81
N ALA A 469 -0.47 17.50 8.97
CA ALA A 469 0.05 16.68 10.05
C ALA A 469 0.07 15.19 9.72
N GLU A 470 -0.93 14.67 9.01
CA GLU A 470 -0.92 13.29 8.53
C GLU A 470 0.20 13.03 7.53
N ILE A 471 0.44 13.97 6.62
CA ILE A 471 1.56 13.89 5.66
C ILE A 471 2.90 13.97 6.39
N ALA A 472 3.02 14.87 7.37
CA ALA A 472 4.23 15.00 8.19
C ALA A 472 4.51 13.71 8.99
N ALA A 473 3.49 13.13 9.62
CA ALA A 473 3.62 11.87 10.37
C ALA A 473 4.00 10.69 9.46
N ALA A 474 3.46 10.63 8.24
CA ALA A 474 3.89 9.64 7.25
C ALA A 474 5.36 9.83 6.84
N ARG A 475 5.81 11.08 6.69
CA ARG A 475 7.21 11.41 6.35
C ARG A 475 8.21 11.09 7.46
N GLU A 476 7.79 11.00 8.71
CA GLU A 476 8.65 10.57 9.82
C GLU A 476 9.03 9.08 9.71
N VAL A 477 8.24 8.28 8.99
CA VAL A 477 8.62 6.92 8.64
C VAL A 477 9.72 6.98 7.58
N GLN A 478 10.86 6.36 7.88
CA GLN A 478 12.00 6.29 6.98
C GLN A 478 12.45 4.84 6.90
N LEU A 479 12.39 4.29 5.70
CA LEU A 479 12.76 2.91 5.39
C LEU A 479 14.14 2.92 4.73
N PRO A 480 15.09 2.08 5.17
CA PRO A 480 16.40 1.96 4.51
C PRO A 480 16.29 1.25 3.15
N GLN A 481 15.27 0.43 2.97
CA GLN A 481 14.93 -0.28 1.74
C GLN A 481 13.42 -0.53 1.70
N PHE A 482 12.86 -0.69 0.51
CA PHE A 482 11.45 -0.98 0.33
C PHE A 482 11.20 -1.81 -0.93
N ASN A 483 10.43 -2.90 -0.78
CA ASN A 483 9.84 -3.67 -1.86
C ASN A 483 8.36 -3.84 -1.53
N ALA A 484 7.45 -3.51 -2.45
CA ALA A 484 6.01 -3.48 -2.12
C ALA A 484 5.46 -4.86 -1.72
N GLN A 485 5.96 -5.92 -2.34
CA GLN A 485 5.56 -7.30 -2.09
C GLN A 485 6.26 -7.93 -0.87
N LEU A 486 7.26 -7.27 -0.25
CA LEU A 486 7.82 -7.65 1.05
C LEU A 486 7.40 -6.61 2.09
N GLN A 487 6.24 -6.81 2.69
CA GLN A 487 5.69 -5.90 3.69
C GLN A 487 6.37 -6.10 5.05
N THR A 488 6.59 -4.97 5.72
CA THR A 488 7.07 -4.88 7.10
C THR A 488 6.09 -4.05 7.90
N ARG A 489 6.07 -4.25 9.22
CA ARG A 489 5.15 -3.52 10.07
C ARG A 489 5.62 -2.10 10.25
N ILE A 490 4.81 -1.15 9.79
CA ILE A 490 5.05 0.25 10.06
C ILE A 490 4.61 0.56 11.49
N SER A 491 5.51 1.19 12.24
CA SER A 491 5.25 1.77 13.54
C SER A 491 5.69 3.22 13.56
N TRP A 492 5.06 4.02 14.42
CA TRP A 492 5.34 5.46 14.53
C TRP A 492 5.89 5.75 15.91
N ALA A 493 7.05 6.42 15.95
CA ALA A 493 7.53 7.00 17.19
C ALA A 493 6.58 8.13 17.63
N PRO A 494 6.30 8.30 18.93
CA PRO A 494 5.52 9.44 19.38
C PRO A 494 6.18 10.76 19.00
N SER A 495 5.44 11.62 18.29
CA SER A 495 5.86 12.94 17.86
C SER A 495 4.68 13.92 17.86
N PHE A 496 4.95 15.21 17.71
CA PHE A 496 3.90 16.21 17.52
C PHE A 496 3.10 15.95 16.24
N ALA A 497 3.75 15.50 15.16
CA ALA A 497 3.06 15.18 13.91
C ALA A 497 2.07 14.02 14.08
N VAL A 498 2.48 12.95 14.76
CA VAL A 498 1.60 11.79 15.05
C VAL A 498 0.44 12.17 15.96
N ALA A 499 0.72 12.93 17.04
CA ALA A 499 -0.32 13.41 17.94
C ALA A 499 -1.34 14.29 17.20
N ARG A 500 -0.85 15.19 16.35
CA ARG A 500 -1.69 16.09 15.56
C ARG A 500 -2.45 15.36 14.46
N ALA A 501 -1.86 14.36 13.82
CA ALA A 501 -2.53 13.52 12.83
C ALA A 501 -3.76 12.83 13.43
N HIS A 502 -3.63 12.23 14.62
CA HIS A 502 -4.77 11.63 15.31
C HIS A 502 -5.83 12.67 15.72
N PHE A 503 -5.41 13.87 16.15
CA PHE A 503 -6.34 14.96 16.44
C PHE A 503 -7.15 15.35 15.20
N ASP A 504 -6.48 15.59 14.07
CA ASP A 504 -7.11 15.96 12.79
C ASP A 504 -8.06 14.86 12.28
N GLN A 505 -7.69 13.59 12.48
CA GLN A 505 -8.57 12.44 12.20
C GLN A 505 -9.85 12.48 13.04
N LEU A 506 -9.73 12.70 14.35
CA LEU A 506 -10.89 12.81 15.25
C LEU A 506 -11.74 14.05 14.91
N LEU A 507 -11.14 15.16 14.47
CA LEU A 507 -11.89 16.34 14.02
C LEU A 507 -12.82 16.04 12.83
N ARG A 508 -12.48 15.09 11.95
CA ARG A 508 -13.38 14.69 10.86
C ARG A 508 -14.61 13.91 11.35
N THR A 509 -14.60 13.48 12.61
CA THR A 509 -15.72 12.75 13.25
C THR A 509 -16.62 13.65 14.10
N CYS A 510 -16.39 14.98 14.12
CA CYS A 510 -17.19 15.93 14.90
C CYS A 510 -18.68 15.79 14.61
N THR A 511 -19.45 15.41 15.63
CA THR A 511 -20.92 15.39 15.59
C THR A 511 -21.53 16.72 16.02
N THR A 512 -20.75 17.56 16.70
CA THR A 512 -21.16 18.89 17.17
C THR A 512 -19.95 19.81 17.17
N THR A 513 -20.06 20.95 16.50
CA THR A 513 -18.99 21.96 16.48
C THR A 513 -19.47 23.25 17.15
N VAL A 514 -18.68 23.75 18.09
CA VAL A 514 -18.87 25.03 18.77
C VAL A 514 -17.73 25.94 18.31
N ALA A 515 -18.03 26.91 17.44
CA ALA A 515 -17.03 27.82 16.88
C ALA A 515 -17.07 29.24 17.48
N ASN A 516 -18.01 29.49 18.40
CA ASN A 516 -18.29 30.83 18.95
C ASN A 516 -18.41 30.76 20.48
N ARG A 517 -19.05 31.76 21.09
CA ARG A 517 -19.29 31.80 22.53
C ARG A 517 -20.40 30.82 22.95
N HIS A 518 -20.10 29.97 23.94
CA HIS A 518 -21.06 29.16 24.68
C HIS A 518 -21.12 29.64 26.12
N ASN A 519 -22.29 30.09 26.60
CA ASN A 519 -22.48 30.54 27.98
C ASN A 519 -23.23 29.48 28.78
N GLY A 520 -22.68 29.13 29.95
CA GLY A 520 -23.23 28.11 30.83
C GLY A 520 -22.57 26.73 30.65
N PRO A 521 -23.07 25.71 31.37
CA PRO A 521 -22.53 24.36 31.31
C PRO A 521 -22.55 23.77 29.90
N LEU A 522 -21.50 23.05 29.52
CA LEU A 522 -21.43 22.27 28.29
C LEU A 522 -21.28 20.78 28.63
N THR A 523 -22.24 19.97 28.22
CA THR A 523 -22.18 18.51 28.37
C THR A 523 -21.90 17.87 27.01
N VAL A 524 -20.78 17.17 26.90
CA VAL A 524 -20.34 16.47 25.69
C VAL A 524 -20.83 15.03 25.73
N THR A 525 -21.62 14.62 24.73
CA THR A 525 -22.28 13.30 24.67
C THR A 525 -21.94 12.49 23.41
N GLY A 526 -21.40 13.12 22.37
CA GLY A 526 -20.82 12.51 21.19
C GLY A 526 -19.40 13.03 20.96
N VAL A 527 -19.02 13.27 19.71
CA VAL A 527 -17.77 14.00 19.39
C VAL A 527 -18.09 15.49 19.32
N THR A 528 -17.66 16.26 20.32
CA THR A 528 -17.82 17.72 20.37
C THR A 528 -16.49 18.42 20.16
N CYS A 529 -16.48 19.32 19.19
CA CYS A 529 -15.30 20.06 18.76
C CYS A 529 -15.46 21.54 19.08
N LEU A 530 -14.53 22.06 19.88
CA LEU A 530 -14.40 23.48 20.16
C LEU A 530 -13.30 24.02 19.25
N THR A 531 -13.66 24.87 18.29
CA THR A 531 -12.74 25.38 17.26
C THR A 531 -12.74 26.89 17.31
N GLY A 532 -11.73 27.51 17.92
CA GLY A 532 -11.76 28.96 18.16
C GLY A 532 -12.81 29.39 19.19
N ALA A 533 -13.32 28.46 20.02
CA ALA A 533 -14.51 28.68 20.83
C ALA A 533 -14.20 29.41 22.13
N THR A 534 -15.20 30.11 22.69
CA THR A 534 -15.14 30.63 24.07
C THR A 534 -16.26 30.01 24.91
N VAL A 535 -15.91 29.10 25.82
CA VAL A 535 -16.88 28.46 26.73
C VAL A 535 -16.81 29.15 28.10
N SER A 536 -17.93 29.69 28.58
CA SER A 536 -18.04 30.31 29.91
C SER A 536 -18.93 29.46 30.82
N GLY A 537 -18.33 28.45 31.44
CA GLY A 537 -19.02 27.45 32.27
C GLY A 537 -18.26 26.13 32.33
N PRO A 538 -18.72 25.18 33.17
CA PRO A 538 -18.09 23.86 33.27
C PRO A 538 -18.29 23.03 32.00
N VAL A 539 -17.26 22.29 31.59
CA VAL A 539 -17.32 21.30 30.51
C VAL A 539 -17.25 19.90 31.12
N THR A 540 -18.25 19.07 30.82
CA THR A 540 -18.33 17.68 31.28
C THR A 540 -18.43 16.73 30.09
N VAL A 541 -17.45 15.85 29.95
CA VAL A 541 -17.38 14.81 28.91
C VAL A 541 -17.94 13.51 29.48
N ARG A 542 -19.04 13.03 28.87
CA ARG A 542 -19.69 11.78 29.28
C ARG A 542 -18.86 10.56 28.88
N PRO A 543 -19.11 9.40 29.53
CA PRO A 543 -18.52 8.14 29.09
C PRO A 543 -18.75 7.87 27.60
N GLY A 544 -17.71 7.41 26.90
CA GLY A 544 -17.73 7.14 25.46
C GLY A 544 -17.74 8.39 24.55
N ALA A 545 -17.88 9.60 25.12
CA ALA A 545 -17.88 10.84 24.34
C ALA A 545 -16.45 11.34 24.10
N THR A 546 -16.29 12.24 23.12
CA THR A 546 -15.00 12.84 22.74
C THR A 546 -15.07 14.36 22.80
N LEU A 547 -14.12 14.99 23.48
CA LEU A 547 -13.91 16.44 23.46
C LEU A 547 -12.61 16.75 22.71
N LEU A 548 -12.71 17.56 21.66
CA LEU A 548 -11.56 18.12 20.94
C LEU A 548 -11.63 19.63 21.08
N ALA A 549 -10.63 20.26 21.67
CA ALA A 549 -10.54 21.71 21.78
C ALA A 549 -9.28 22.21 21.10
N ILE A 550 -9.44 23.11 20.13
CA ILE A 550 -8.37 23.77 19.41
C ILE A 550 -8.59 25.28 19.40
N ASP A 551 -7.53 26.05 19.62
CA ASP A 551 -7.56 27.52 19.61
C ASP A 551 -8.67 28.09 20.53
N SER A 552 -8.98 27.39 21.61
CA SER A 552 -10.21 27.61 22.39
C SER A 552 -9.92 28.10 23.81
N SER A 553 -10.85 28.87 24.36
CA SER A 553 -10.80 29.37 25.74
C SER A 553 -11.98 28.82 26.55
N ILE A 554 -11.68 28.10 27.63
CA ILE A 554 -12.67 27.51 28.53
C ILE A 554 -12.53 28.17 29.91
N ALA A 555 -13.51 28.99 30.29
CA ALA A 555 -13.63 29.59 31.61
C ALA A 555 -14.52 28.72 32.52
N GLY A 556 -13.92 27.66 33.06
CA GLY A 556 -14.57 26.68 33.93
C GLY A 556 -13.78 25.38 34.03
N PRO A 557 -14.17 24.44 34.90
CA PRO A 557 -13.53 23.14 35.00
C PRO A 557 -13.80 22.29 33.74
N VAL A 558 -12.83 21.49 33.33
CA VAL A 558 -12.99 20.42 32.32
C VAL A 558 -12.91 19.08 33.04
N SER A 559 -13.96 18.27 32.92
CA SER A 559 -14.08 16.98 33.60
C SER A 559 -14.47 15.90 32.60
N ALA A 560 -13.73 14.80 32.59
CA ALA A 560 -13.98 13.65 31.74
C ALA A 560 -13.81 12.35 32.54
N SER A 561 -14.78 11.45 32.39
CA SER A 561 -14.74 10.11 33.00
C SER A 561 -15.15 9.07 31.97
N ASN A 562 -14.28 8.09 31.74
CA ASN A 562 -14.46 7.03 30.75
C ASN A 562 -14.75 7.56 29.34
N ALA A 563 -14.20 8.72 29.00
CA ALA A 563 -14.33 9.33 27.68
C ALA A 563 -13.59 8.50 26.62
N ALA A 564 -14.07 8.53 25.38
CA ALA A 564 -13.37 7.92 24.26
C ALA A 564 -12.09 8.70 23.96
N ALA A 565 -12.17 10.04 23.85
CA ALA A 565 -10.99 10.88 23.77
C ALA A 565 -11.16 12.27 24.40
N VAL A 566 -10.07 12.85 24.90
CA VAL A 566 -10.02 14.25 25.37
C VAL A 566 -8.74 14.91 24.89
N HIS A 567 -8.86 15.84 23.95
CA HIS A 567 -7.73 16.52 23.36
C HIS A 567 -7.88 18.03 23.54
N LEU A 568 -6.87 18.67 24.14
CA LEU A 568 -6.72 20.11 24.26
C LEU A 568 -5.45 20.51 23.51
N TYR A 569 -5.60 21.35 22.50
CA TYR A 569 -4.52 21.80 21.63
C TYR A 569 -4.54 23.32 21.52
N HIS A 570 -3.41 23.99 21.74
CA HIS A 570 -3.29 25.45 21.63
C HIS A 570 -4.47 26.20 22.29
N SER A 571 -4.78 25.83 23.55
CA SER A 571 -6.01 26.23 24.24
C SER A 571 -5.74 26.76 25.64
N THR A 572 -6.69 27.51 26.21
CA THR A 572 -6.62 27.99 27.60
C THR A 572 -7.78 27.44 28.41
N VAL A 573 -7.48 26.82 29.56
CA VAL A 573 -8.49 26.39 30.54
C VAL A 573 -8.31 27.17 31.83
N ARG A 574 -9.28 28.02 32.17
CA ARG A 574 -9.34 28.73 33.46
C ARG A 574 -10.15 27.94 34.48
N GLY A 575 -9.56 26.85 34.96
CA GLY A 575 -10.17 25.93 35.92
C GLY A 575 -9.36 24.62 36.00
N PRO A 576 -9.75 23.69 36.89
CA PRO A 576 -9.13 22.38 36.97
C PRO A 576 -9.45 21.53 35.74
N VAL A 577 -8.49 20.71 35.30
CA VAL A 577 -8.66 19.69 34.25
C VAL A 577 -8.54 18.30 34.89
N SER A 578 -9.57 17.47 34.75
CA SER A 578 -9.56 16.10 35.24
C SER A 578 -10.01 15.15 34.13
N VAL A 579 -9.12 14.25 33.73
CA VAL A 579 -9.34 13.21 32.73
C VAL A 579 -9.09 11.86 33.38
N THR A 580 -10.14 11.05 33.50
CA THR A 580 -10.11 9.77 34.21
C THR A 580 -10.63 8.64 33.32
N GLY A 581 -9.88 7.54 33.22
CA GLY A 581 -10.36 6.30 32.59
C GLY A 581 -10.53 6.37 31.08
N THR A 582 -9.80 7.24 30.38
CA THR A 582 -9.95 7.39 28.92
C THR A 582 -9.66 6.08 28.21
N THR A 583 -10.55 5.68 27.29
CA THR A 583 -10.45 4.38 26.60
C THR A 583 -9.76 4.45 25.24
N GLY A 584 -9.74 5.64 24.60
CA GLY A 584 -9.16 5.85 23.27
C GLY A 584 -7.88 6.67 23.29
N SER A 585 -7.93 7.96 23.65
CA SER A 585 -6.71 8.78 23.76
C SER A 585 -6.90 10.06 24.58
N ALA A 586 -5.84 10.55 25.21
CA ALA A 586 -5.84 11.84 25.90
C ALA A 586 -4.61 12.65 25.50
N ALA A 587 -4.80 13.91 25.14
CA ALA A 587 -3.72 14.81 24.75
C ALA A 587 -3.94 16.22 25.30
N ILE A 588 -2.94 16.79 25.94
CA ILE A 588 -2.87 18.18 26.37
C ILE A 588 -1.58 18.74 25.78
N VAL A 589 -1.70 19.53 24.72
CA VAL A 589 -0.56 20.00 23.95
C VAL A 589 -0.66 21.51 23.80
N ASP A 590 0.42 22.23 24.06
CA ASP A 590 0.47 23.70 23.95
C ASP A 590 -0.73 24.37 24.65
N THR A 591 -1.04 23.92 25.87
CA THR A 591 -2.26 24.36 26.58
C THR A 591 -1.90 25.05 27.90
N GLU A 592 -2.48 26.23 28.15
CA GLU A 592 -2.37 26.92 29.44
C GLU A 592 -3.55 26.55 30.35
N ILE A 593 -3.25 25.89 31.46
CA ILE A 593 -4.21 25.47 32.49
C ILE A 593 -4.02 26.32 33.74
N HIS A 594 -4.99 27.16 34.07
CA HIS A 594 -5.04 27.91 35.32
C HIS A 594 -5.75 27.12 36.42
N GLY A 595 -5.12 26.03 36.86
CA GLY A 595 -5.63 25.12 37.88
C GLY A 595 -4.84 23.81 37.94
N PRO A 596 -5.23 22.85 38.81
CA PRO A 596 -4.64 21.51 38.81
C PRO A 596 -5.04 20.73 37.55
N ALA A 597 -4.12 19.88 37.07
CA ALA A 597 -4.34 18.95 35.97
C ALA A 597 -4.14 17.50 36.43
N MET A 598 -5.09 16.62 36.12
CA MET A 598 -5.04 15.21 36.49
C MET A 598 -5.35 14.30 35.30
N LEU A 599 -4.44 13.36 35.01
CA LEU A 599 -4.60 12.30 34.00
C LEU A 599 -4.51 10.95 34.71
N THR A 600 -5.62 10.24 34.87
CA THR A 600 -5.66 9.03 35.71
C THR A 600 -6.34 7.84 35.03
N GLY A 601 -5.78 6.65 35.22
CA GLY A 601 -6.44 5.38 34.86
C GLY A 601 -6.69 5.16 33.36
N GLY A 602 -6.04 5.90 32.45
CA GLY A 602 -6.21 5.67 31.01
C GLY A 602 -5.64 4.32 30.58
N THR A 603 -6.38 3.57 29.76
CA THR A 603 -6.00 2.22 29.29
C THR A 603 -5.98 2.10 27.76
N ALA A 604 -5.82 3.24 27.10
CA ALA A 604 -5.69 3.33 25.66
C ALA A 604 -4.46 2.57 25.14
N THR A 605 -4.48 2.19 23.87
CA THR A 605 -3.30 1.62 23.20
C THR A 605 -2.18 2.66 23.00
N VAL A 606 -2.53 3.95 22.99
CA VAL A 606 -1.61 5.08 22.89
C VAL A 606 -1.41 5.76 24.24
N ALA A 607 -0.19 6.21 24.52
CA ALA A 607 0.13 6.91 25.75
C ALA A 607 -0.61 8.26 25.84
N PRO A 608 -1.14 8.63 27.02
CA PRO A 608 -1.61 10.00 27.23
C PRO A 608 -0.48 11.00 27.01
N ILE A 609 -0.78 12.12 26.36
CA ILE A 609 0.20 13.15 26.05
C ILE A 609 -0.06 14.37 26.94
N ILE A 610 0.97 14.86 27.61
CA ILE A 610 1.02 16.23 28.14
C ILE A 610 2.36 16.84 27.75
N ALA A 611 2.35 17.76 26.81
CA ALA A 611 3.56 18.30 26.17
C ALA A 611 3.44 19.80 25.94
N ASP A 612 4.56 20.51 26.08
CA ASP A 612 4.68 21.96 25.82
C ASP A 612 3.59 22.81 26.48
N SER A 613 3.05 22.36 27.62
CA SER A 613 1.89 22.95 28.26
C SER A 613 2.27 23.65 29.55
N THR A 614 1.52 24.70 29.92
CA THR A 614 1.72 25.41 31.19
C THR A 614 0.61 25.05 32.17
N VAL A 615 0.96 24.44 33.31
CA VAL A 615 0.02 24.09 34.38
C VAL A 615 0.26 25.00 35.58
N ARG A 616 -0.65 25.93 35.85
CA ARG A 616 -0.62 26.79 37.06
C ARG A 616 -1.31 26.12 38.24
N GLY A 617 -0.74 24.99 38.67
CA GLY A 617 -1.21 24.17 39.77
C GLY A 617 -0.49 22.83 39.81
N PRO A 618 -0.87 21.91 40.73
CA PRO A 618 -0.36 20.54 40.73
C PRO A 618 -0.67 19.79 39.42
N LEU A 619 0.29 19.01 38.95
CA LEU A 619 0.12 18.04 37.87
C LEU A 619 0.22 16.63 38.47
N ALA A 620 -0.80 15.79 38.31
CA ALA A 620 -0.81 14.44 38.87
C ALA A 620 -1.23 13.40 37.85
N CYS A 621 -0.44 12.34 37.70
CA CYS A 621 -0.77 11.24 36.81
C CYS A 621 -0.60 9.90 37.49
N THR A 622 -1.64 9.06 37.48
CA THR A 622 -1.61 7.78 38.20
C THR A 622 -2.39 6.71 37.45
N GLY A 623 -1.87 5.48 37.43
CA GLY A 623 -2.57 4.31 36.90
C GLY A 623 -2.83 4.31 35.39
N ASN A 624 -2.16 5.17 34.61
CA ASN A 624 -2.26 5.11 33.15
C ASN A 624 -1.36 3.99 32.60
N ALA A 625 -1.86 3.25 31.62
CA ALA A 625 -1.14 2.22 30.91
C ALA A 625 -1.43 2.35 29.40
N PRO A 626 -0.45 2.79 28.57
CA PRO A 626 0.91 3.18 28.96
C PRO A 626 0.98 4.50 29.75
N ALA A 627 2.12 4.76 30.41
CA ALA A 627 2.36 5.97 31.20
C ALA A 627 2.38 7.24 30.30
N PRO A 628 2.00 8.42 30.81
CA PRO A 628 1.98 9.63 30.00
C PRO A 628 3.38 10.08 29.54
N ILE A 629 3.43 10.76 28.40
CA ILE A 629 4.66 11.26 27.76
C ILE A 629 4.54 12.74 27.38
N ASN A 630 5.68 13.41 27.16
CA ASN A 630 5.75 14.83 26.79
C ASN A 630 6.33 15.11 25.39
N LEU A 631 6.50 14.08 24.55
CA LEU A 631 7.03 14.21 23.18
C LEU A 631 8.40 14.94 23.11
N GLY A 632 9.18 14.94 24.19
CA GLY A 632 10.45 15.66 24.27
C GLY A 632 10.33 17.17 24.52
N ALA A 633 9.13 17.70 24.73
CA ALA A 633 8.87 19.10 25.06
C ALA A 633 8.35 19.22 26.51
N ALA A 634 9.19 19.78 27.38
CA ALA A 634 8.89 19.94 28.79
C ALA A 634 7.65 20.82 29.03
N ASN A 635 6.87 20.48 30.05
CA ASN A 635 5.77 21.31 30.50
C ASN A 635 6.27 22.34 31.51
N THR A 636 5.61 23.48 31.65
CA THR A 636 5.88 24.42 32.75
C THR A 636 4.87 24.21 33.86
N VAL A 637 5.27 23.57 34.97
CA VAL A 637 4.37 23.29 36.11
C VAL A 637 4.66 24.23 37.28
N HIS A 638 3.68 25.05 37.67
CA HIS A 638 3.73 25.89 38.87
C HIS A 638 3.03 25.21 40.05
N GLY A 639 3.61 24.11 40.51
CA GLY A 639 3.12 23.24 41.57
C GLY A 639 3.88 21.90 41.58
N PRO A 640 3.55 20.94 42.45
CA PRO A 640 4.17 19.63 42.39
C PRO A 640 3.68 18.84 41.17
N ALA A 641 4.61 18.29 40.40
CA ALA A 641 4.37 17.20 39.45
C ALA A 641 4.52 15.86 40.16
N THR A 642 3.52 14.97 40.08
CA THR A 642 3.47 13.73 40.88
C THR A 642 3.06 12.49 40.08
N GLY A 643 3.42 11.32 40.61
CA GLY A 643 3.13 10.03 39.99
C GLY A 643 3.88 9.86 38.68
N GLN A 644 3.17 9.40 37.64
CA GLN A 644 3.73 9.16 36.30
C GLN A 644 4.10 10.45 35.56
N CYS A 645 3.70 11.63 36.05
CA CYS A 645 4.03 12.92 35.44
C CYS A 645 5.18 13.66 36.14
N ALA A 646 5.83 13.05 37.14
CA ALA A 646 6.90 13.69 37.91
C ALA A 646 8.19 14.00 37.13
N GLY A 647 8.30 13.57 35.88
CA GLY A 647 9.43 13.88 34.99
C GLY A 647 8.99 14.42 33.63
N LEU A 648 7.79 15.01 33.57
CA LEU A 648 7.25 15.64 32.37
C LEU A 648 7.27 17.17 32.45
N ASP A 649 7.70 17.74 33.58
CA ASP A 649 7.88 19.18 33.83
C ASP A 649 9.26 19.72 33.40
#